data_AF-A0A2E5EDT1-F1
#
_entry.id   AF-A0A2E5EDT1-F1
#
_cell.length_a   1.000
_cell.length_b   1.000
_cell.length_c   1.000
_cell.angle_alpha   90.00
_cell.angle_beta   90.00
_cell.angle_gamma   90.00
#
_symmetry.space_group_name_H-M   'P 1'
#
loop_
_entity.id
_entity.type
_entity.pdbx_description
1 polymer ?
#
loop_
_entity_poly.entity_id
_entity_poly.type
_entity_poly.pdbx_seq_one_letter_code
_entity_poly.pdbx_strand_id
1 'polypeptide(L)'
;MFTIGLLNHQPKFTTMGWVENSNSGERTTMKIMIISIASLLLAASLDAAAVNSYISNRDAEVMGPTMNAPERNPSPNGWICGSVPTPEEEALMQRLLEDGTWDKFKQRDLSSDRGTKYVNVTFHLIGYSNGSDALDESYPQILIDQLNEVMDGTGLQFCIKGDLLFYYDDDLAVVNYFDPSTYPTIGFLPDTMNVYCVPELIGAGGFASYPNGTLFVMANYAAVPGSGVFGHEAGHFFSLRHTFDTAAGVECVDGSNCGSAGDLICDTPADDNGGFGFNCQYVGNGTDPCNGDPYSPLEDNLMSYNSYLCLQEFTPQQKSIIVSVAETFRAQLLTDEPCDPALPTGACCIGNGCSVQNSPDCIEAGGQFLGDGTDCDDDPCGGGPNTLIVDSGGTGNFTDIQSALDFASDGDEIVVYPGTYRGSGLDVADTKGKAVWLHSSEGPEVTFIAGQSARRGVLCDSGETADTIIEGFTIRNCAAPLYDLFGNGNANEFQLGGGILVKDSSPTIIDCIIENNTAPGNGFGGGIFTGAIDGQCQPNFINCLISNNSGKNGGGVYAYYGSLDMQSSRVSENMASGTLGGGFFIDNASVTLGDMEVCANTPDQIAGDWNDAGGNYVSGICLSTGACCIGNDCTVETSDDCDANGGKYVGDATPCEGNTCFTGPTTWTVSANGPADFNDIQSAVDAAYDGDEIIVYPGVYTSTHPGHVVDLMGKAIWLHSIDGPETTIIDGESSRRGVVCFNGEDQGTLIQGFTITQCLGIEYDYDGSGGYSWWEVCGGGVYFRGASPSLSDCIITSNVSGYGGGGIYFESSDPVISNCIITNNQAQFGGGLTGFSNPSYSIESCDISGNFGLNGGGMFVQSCGVGTMTNCLVIANSGMSGIVNQISEPPTLIDTTVCENEMYQIQGDWTDGGGNSVDDVCPSCIGDATGDGVIDVDDALYVISSWDTPDPNADFDEDGLVDTDDILILLSQFGVVCE
;
A
#
# COMPACT_ATOMS: atom_id res chain seq x y z
N MET A 1 41.23 -19.08 40.27
CA MET A 1 42.17 -18.22 41.02
C MET A 1 42.70 -17.18 40.04
N PHE A 2 42.56 -15.87 40.20
CA PHE A 2 41.91 -14.97 41.14
C PHE A 2 41.71 -13.68 40.30
N THR A 3 40.49 -13.30 39.91
CA THR A 3 39.58 -12.30 40.53
C THR A 3 39.94 -10.81 40.31
N ILE A 4 38.89 -10.02 40.03
CA ILE A 4 38.71 -8.56 40.22
C ILE A 4 39.36 -7.71 39.11
N GLY A 5 38.70 -6.75 38.46
CA GLY A 5 37.40 -6.11 38.68
C GLY A 5 37.47 -4.64 38.22
N LEU A 6 36.37 -3.92 38.46
CA LEU A 6 36.18 -2.47 38.47
C LEU A 6 35.86 -1.81 37.11
N LEU A 7 34.68 -1.21 36.91
CA LEU A 7 33.93 -0.15 37.64
C LEU A 7 34.26 1.27 37.12
N ASN A 8 33.18 1.91 36.65
CA ASN A 8 32.70 3.27 36.91
C ASN A 8 33.66 4.46 36.74
N HIS A 9 33.29 5.42 35.88
CA HIS A 9 32.49 6.57 36.31
C HIS A 9 32.16 7.56 35.17
N GLN A 10 30.86 7.85 35.03
CA GLN A 10 30.27 9.03 34.39
C GLN A 10 30.32 10.24 35.35
N PRO A 11 30.26 11.49 34.83
CA PRO A 11 29.55 12.56 35.52
C PRO A 11 28.42 13.20 34.68
N LYS A 12 27.33 13.45 35.40
CA LYS A 12 26.05 14.12 35.11
C LYS A 12 26.16 15.52 34.49
N PHE A 13 25.07 16.03 33.89
CA PHE A 13 24.36 17.30 34.21
C PHE A 13 23.22 17.56 33.17
N THR A 14 21.95 17.40 33.54
CA THR A 14 20.92 18.40 33.95
C THR A 14 20.38 19.37 32.89
N THR A 15 19.05 19.32 32.77
CA THR A 15 18.07 20.26 32.16
C THR A 15 18.15 21.72 32.62
N MET A 16 17.80 22.68 31.74
CA MET A 16 17.08 23.92 32.12
C MET A 16 16.55 24.75 30.93
N GLY A 17 15.21 24.87 30.85
CA GLY A 17 14.41 26.11 30.83
C GLY A 17 14.63 27.21 29.77
N TRP A 18 13.56 27.53 29.03
CA TRP A 18 13.38 28.79 28.29
C TRP A 18 12.80 29.91 29.19
N VAL A 19 13.31 31.14 29.04
CA VAL A 19 12.67 32.40 29.45
C VAL A 19 12.95 33.47 28.37
N GLU A 20 11.90 34.19 27.97
CA GLU A 20 11.88 35.31 27.01
C GLU A 20 12.79 36.50 27.40
N ASN A 21 13.30 37.26 26.41
CA ASN A 21 12.77 38.58 25.98
C ASN A 21 13.81 39.51 25.28
N SER A 22 13.36 40.11 24.17
CA SER A 22 13.61 41.49 23.69
C SER A 22 14.94 41.97 23.05
N ASN A 23 14.74 42.56 21.86
CA ASN A 23 15.33 43.79 21.29
C ASN A 23 16.69 43.83 20.54
N SER A 24 16.62 44.56 19.40
CA SER A 24 17.67 45.12 18.51
C SER A 24 18.41 44.09 17.64
N GLY A 25 18.65 44.27 16.34
CA GLY A 25 18.77 45.46 15.52
C GLY A 25 20.13 45.43 14.81
N GLU A 26 20.12 45.31 13.47
CA GLU A 26 21.22 45.53 12.50
C GLU A 26 22.33 44.47 12.26
N ARG A 27 22.27 43.95 11.03
CA ARG A 27 23.27 43.52 10.03
C ARG A 27 24.78 43.32 10.36
N THR A 28 25.28 42.20 9.77
CA THR A 28 26.52 41.95 8.99
C THR A 28 27.67 41.11 9.60
N THR A 29 28.06 40.07 8.82
CA THR A 29 29.42 39.48 8.58
C THR A 29 29.92 38.25 9.36
N MET A 30 30.14 37.15 8.62
CA MET A 30 31.13 36.04 8.71
C MET A 30 31.89 35.75 10.04
N LYS A 31 31.80 34.48 10.52
CA LYS A 31 32.89 33.52 10.89
C LYS A 31 32.30 32.27 11.58
N ILE A 32 32.40 31.04 11.02
CA ILE A 32 33.45 29.99 11.09
C ILE A 32 33.23 28.88 12.18
N MET A 33 33.09 27.63 11.70
CA MET A 33 33.60 26.29 12.15
C MET A 33 33.18 25.51 13.44
N ILE A 34 33.01 24.18 13.18
CA ILE A 34 33.32 22.95 13.96
C ILE A 34 32.27 22.50 15.00
N ILE A 35 31.63 21.30 14.89
CA ILE A 35 32.01 19.91 15.36
C ILE A 35 30.91 18.96 14.78
N SER A 36 31.07 17.70 14.30
CA SER A 36 31.98 16.59 14.67
C SER A 36 32.07 15.49 13.59
N ILE A 37 33.24 14.82 13.58
CA ILE A 37 33.54 13.51 13.02
C ILE A 37 33.53 12.47 14.16
N ALA A 38 32.89 11.31 13.96
CA ALA A 38 33.17 9.96 14.52
C ALA A 38 31.98 9.05 14.13
N SER A 39 32.09 7.97 13.35
CA SER A 39 33.00 6.84 13.47
C SER A 39 33.00 6.00 12.18
N LEU A 40 34.17 5.71 11.62
CA LEU A 40 34.40 4.76 10.52
C LEU A 40 35.65 3.97 10.87
N LEU A 41 35.52 2.64 11.03
CA LEU A 41 36.51 1.57 10.77
C LEU A 41 36.13 0.28 11.50
N LEU A 42 35.64 -0.72 10.75
CA LEU A 42 36.17 -2.10 10.69
C LEU A 42 35.18 -2.99 9.92
N ALA A 43 35.57 -3.48 8.74
CA ALA A 43 35.52 -4.90 8.38
C ALA A 43 35.92 -5.11 6.91
N ALA A 44 37.04 -5.79 6.70
CA ALA A 44 37.36 -6.52 5.47
C ALA A 44 37.92 -7.89 5.85
N SER A 45 37.69 -8.89 4.99
CA SER A 45 38.19 -10.30 4.98
C SER A 45 37.38 -11.28 5.87
N LEU A 46 37.01 -12.53 5.51
CA LEU A 46 37.37 -13.57 4.51
C LEU A 46 36.11 -14.42 4.18
N ASP A 47 35.84 -14.84 2.93
CA ASP A 47 36.26 -16.05 2.16
C ASP A 47 35.59 -17.40 2.51
N ALA A 48 35.26 -18.14 1.45
CA ALA A 48 34.38 -19.30 1.33
C ALA A 48 35.01 -20.64 1.75
N ALA A 49 34.19 -21.54 2.33
CA ALA A 49 34.19 -23.00 2.11
C ALA A 49 33.29 -23.73 3.14
N ALA A 50 32.22 -24.41 2.68
CA ALA A 50 31.94 -25.84 2.94
C ALA A 50 30.49 -26.22 2.58
N VAL A 51 30.38 -26.98 1.51
CA VAL A 51 29.19 -27.69 1.01
C VAL A 51 29.12 -29.11 1.62
N ASN A 52 27.89 -29.64 1.77
CA ASN A 52 27.43 -31.04 1.90
C ASN A 52 27.38 -31.76 3.27
N SER A 53 26.17 -32.16 3.72
CA SER A 53 25.73 -33.58 3.73
C SER A 53 24.25 -33.83 4.16
N TYR A 54 23.47 -34.30 3.18
CA TYR A 54 22.30 -35.21 3.13
C TYR A 54 21.76 -35.99 4.38
N ILE A 55 20.43 -35.90 4.57
CA ILE A 55 19.36 -36.93 4.71
C ILE A 55 19.50 -38.13 5.69
N SER A 56 18.62 -38.19 6.71
CA SER A 56 17.66 -39.28 7.10
C SER A 56 17.06 -38.89 8.48
N ASN A 57 15.81 -39.06 8.89
CA ASN A 57 14.76 -40.03 8.61
C ASN A 57 13.38 -39.44 9.00
N ARG A 58 12.37 -40.02 8.36
CA ARG A 58 10.93 -39.78 8.39
C ARG A 58 10.19 -40.08 9.71
N ASP A 59 9.01 -39.45 9.80
CA ASP A 59 7.73 -39.85 10.43
C ASP A 59 7.48 -39.59 11.93
N ALA A 60 6.76 -38.51 12.22
CA ALA A 60 5.49 -38.52 12.96
C ALA A 60 4.79 -37.14 12.85
N GLU A 61 3.70 -37.06 12.08
CA GLU A 61 2.76 -35.92 12.09
C GLU A 61 1.98 -35.89 13.41
N VAL A 62 1.74 -34.69 13.95
CA VAL A 62 0.41 -34.08 14.22
C VAL A 62 0.59 -32.81 15.09
N MET A 63 0.16 -31.66 14.53
CA MET A 63 -0.06 -30.30 15.09
C MET A 63 1.13 -29.40 15.49
N GLY A 64 1.20 -28.23 14.84
CA GLY A 64 1.99 -27.04 15.21
C GLY A 64 2.23 -26.08 14.03
N PRO A 65 1.78 -24.80 14.08
CA PRO A 65 1.99 -23.78 13.04
C PRO A 65 3.35 -23.08 13.20
N THR A 66 3.85 -22.47 12.12
CA THR A 66 4.67 -21.21 12.07
C THR A 66 5.41 -21.14 10.73
N MET A 67 5.06 -20.17 9.89
CA MET A 67 5.94 -19.67 8.83
C MET A 67 6.77 -18.52 9.41
N ASN A 68 8.08 -18.58 9.14
CA ASN A 68 9.10 -17.66 9.63
C ASN A 68 9.07 -16.31 8.89
N ALA A 69 9.06 -15.22 9.66
CA ALA A 69 9.49 -13.89 9.21
C ALA A 69 11.03 -13.81 9.19
N PRO A 70 11.66 -13.03 8.27
CA PRO A 70 13.11 -12.86 8.24
C PRO A 70 13.59 -11.77 9.21
N GLU A 71 14.82 -11.96 9.68
CA GLU A 71 15.49 -11.28 10.79
C GLU A 71 15.63 -9.74 10.61
N ARG A 72 14.93 -8.94 11.44
CA ARG A 72 15.46 -7.66 11.96
C ARG A 72 15.93 -7.88 13.40
N ASN A 73 17.19 -7.54 13.63
CA ASN A 73 17.94 -7.66 14.88
C ASN A 73 17.25 -6.91 16.04
N PRO A 74 16.70 -7.58 17.08
CA PRO A 74 16.22 -6.88 18.26
C PRO A 74 17.41 -6.59 19.17
N SER A 75 17.61 -5.32 19.54
CA SER A 75 18.41 -5.04 20.73
C SER A 75 17.73 -5.67 21.97
N PRO A 76 18.46 -6.04 23.03
CA PRO A 76 17.95 -6.94 24.07
C PRO A 76 16.83 -6.38 24.97
N ASN A 77 16.46 -5.11 24.80
CA ASN A 77 15.44 -4.44 25.61
C ASN A 77 14.36 -3.85 24.70
N GLY A 78 13.43 -4.70 24.26
CA GLY A 78 12.25 -4.30 23.52
C GLY A 78 11.53 -3.15 24.24
N TRP A 79 11.28 -2.06 23.52
CA TRP A 79 10.51 -0.92 24.00
C TRP A 79 9.03 -1.34 24.02
N ILE A 80 8.60 -1.95 25.13
CA ILE A 80 7.26 -2.54 25.25
C ILE A 80 6.18 -1.45 25.40
N CYS A 81 6.50 -0.33 26.07
CA CYS A 81 5.53 0.70 26.44
C CYS A 81 6.12 2.12 26.31
N GLY A 82 5.27 3.08 25.93
CA GLY A 82 5.58 4.51 25.81
C GLY A 82 4.95 5.37 26.90
N SER A 83 4.16 4.83 27.83
CA SER A 83 3.44 5.64 28.82
C SER A 83 4.39 6.35 29.81
N VAL A 84 4.38 7.70 29.81
CA VAL A 84 5.17 8.53 30.73
C VAL A 84 4.25 9.55 31.43
N PRO A 85 4.29 9.67 32.77
CA PRO A 85 3.53 10.68 33.50
C PRO A 85 3.87 12.11 33.07
N THR A 86 2.85 12.92 32.80
CA THR A 86 3.00 14.36 32.60
C THR A 86 3.26 15.09 33.93
N PRO A 87 3.78 16.33 33.90
CA PRO A 87 3.97 17.12 35.13
C PRO A 87 2.70 17.34 35.96
N GLU A 88 1.53 17.38 35.30
CA GLU A 88 0.23 17.55 35.99
C GLU A 88 -0.18 16.28 36.72
N GLU A 89 0.12 15.11 36.14
CA GLU A 89 -0.15 13.80 36.72
C GLU A 89 0.81 13.49 37.87
N GLU A 90 2.07 13.89 37.75
CA GLU A 90 3.03 13.85 38.87
C GLU A 90 2.56 14.74 40.04
N ALA A 91 2.05 15.94 39.75
CA ALA A 91 1.50 16.81 40.77
C ALA A 91 0.21 16.25 41.40
N LEU A 92 -0.62 15.52 40.65
CA LEU A 92 -1.77 14.80 41.20
C LEU A 92 -1.31 13.69 42.14
N MET A 93 -0.34 12.88 41.69
CA MET A 93 0.20 11.78 42.48
C MET A 93 0.77 12.25 43.81
N GLN A 94 1.55 13.34 43.79
CA GLN A 94 2.08 13.95 45.00
C GLN A 94 0.97 14.38 45.98
N ARG A 95 -0.14 14.97 45.48
CA ARG A 95 -1.28 15.34 46.36
C ARG A 95 -1.93 14.13 47.01
N LEU A 96 -2.09 13.02 46.28
CA LEU A 96 -2.70 11.78 46.79
C LEU A 96 -1.82 11.09 47.84
N LEU A 97 -0.51 11.24 47.74
CA LEU A 97 0.43 10.80 48.78
C LEU A 97 0.34 11.71 50.01
N GLU A 98 0.33 13.03 49.83
CA GLU A 98 0.29 14.01 50.92
C GLU A 98 -1.01 13.95 51.77
N ASP A 99 -2.16 13.72 51.13
CA ASP A 99 -3.45 13.63 51.81
C ASP A 99 -3.82 12.20 52.29
N GLY A 100 -2.94 11.23 52.02
CA GLY A 100 -3.08 9.83 52.40
C GLY A 100 -4.19 9.08 51.62
N THR A 101 -4.65 9.62 50.49
CA THR A 101 -5.63 8.96 49.62
C THR A 101 -5.03 7.76 48.92
N TRP A 102 -3.77 7.83 48.48
CA TRP A 102 -3.10 6.71 47.81
C TRP A 102 -2.97 5.46 48.71
N ASP A 103 -2.64 5.66 50.00
CA ASP A 103 -2.61 4.55 50.96
C ASP A 103 -3.98 3.91 51.18
N LYS A 104 -5.06 4.70 51.11
CA LYS A 104 -6.43 4.16 51.16
C LYS A 104 -6.78 3.36 49.91
N PHE A 105 -6.27 3.76 48.74
CA PHE A 105 -6.47 3.02 47.49
C PHE A 105 -5.80 1.65 47.57
N LYS A 106 -4.53 1.58 48.00
CA LYS A 106 -3.81 0.31 48.20
C LYS A 106 -4.49 -0.64 49.18
N GLN A 107 -5.07 -0.07 50.25
CA GLN A 107 -5.72 -0.82 51.33
C GLN A 107 -7.21 -1.09 51.09
N ARG A 108 -7.73 -0.81 49.90
CA ARG A 108 -9.14 -1.04 49.58
C ARG A 108 -9.47 -2.54 49.73
N ASP A 109 -10.52 -2.83 50.48
CA ASP A 109 -11.05 -4.18 50.61
C ASP A 109 -11.96 -4.52 49.42
N LEU A 110 -11.45 -5.39 48.55
CA LEU A 110 -12.16 -5.90 47.37
C LEU A 110 -13.06 -7.11 47.70
N SER A 111 -13.00 -7.67 48.91
CA SER A 111 -13.79 -8.86 49.29
C SER A 111 -15.25 -8.56 49.67
N SER A 112 -15.62 -7.29 49.77
CA SER A 112 -16.99 -6.87 50.07
C SER A 112 -17.88 -6.90 48.82
N ASP A 113 -19.03 -7.59 48.90
CA ASP A 113 -20.04 -7.71 47.85
C ASP A 113 -20.65 -6.32 47.52
N ARG A 114 -20.12 -5.66 46.48
CA ARG A 114 -20.47 -4.29 46.07
C ARG A 114 -21.21 -4.22 44.73
N GLY A 115 -21.51 -5.38 44.13
CA GLY A 115 -21.95 -5.46 42.73
C GLY A 115 -20.79 -5.25 41.76
N THR A 116 -20.91 -5.82 40.57
CA THR A 116 -19.92 -5.64 39.49
C THR A 116 -20.16 -4.31 38.79
N LYS A 117 -19.11 -3.49 38.67
CA LYS A 117 -19.09 -2.32 37.80
C LYS A 117 -18.39 -2.66 36.50
N TYR A 118 -18.85 -2.09 35.40
CA TYR A 118 -18.27 -2.31 34.10
C TYR A 118 -17.68 -1.02 33.53
N VAL A 119 -16.46 -1.10 32.98
CA VAL A 119 -15.81 -0.03 32.23
C VAL A 119 -16.19 -0.17 30.76
N ASN A 120 -16.79 0.88 30.20
CA ASN A 120 -17.08 0.94 28.77
C ASN A 120 -15.78 1.11 27.97
N VAL A 121 -15.50 0.20 27.04
CA VAL A 121 -14.34 0.23 26.14
C VAL A 121 -14.83 0.34 24.69
N THR A 122 -14.16 1.15 23.87
CA THR A 122 -14.41 1.27 22.43
C THR A 122 -13.11 1.04 21.70
N PHE A 123 -13.12 0.12 20.72
CA PHE A 123 -11.97 -0.18 19.88
C PHE A 123 -12.09 0.52 18.53
N HIS A 124 -11.00 1.17 18.14
CA HIS A 124 -10.80 1.79 16.83
C HIS A 124 -9.72 0.99 16.11
N LEU A 125 -10.11 0.16 15.16
CA LEU A 125 -9.23 -0.70 14.39
C LEU A 125 -8.82 0.03 13.11
N ILE A 126 -7.59 0.51 13.09
CA ILE A 126 -7.04 1.30 11.99
C ILE A 126 -6.19 0.38 11.11
N GLY A 127 -6.40 0.46 9.79
CA GLY A 127 -5.61 -0.18 8.74
C GLY A 127 -5.16 0.82 7.69
N TYR A 128 -4.34 0.39 6.74
CA TYR A 128 -3.96 1.22 5.60
C TYR A 128 -5.12 1.37 4.62
N SER A 129 -5.12 2.45 3.84
CA SER A 129 -6.21 2.80 2.90
C SER A 129 -6.50 1.71 1.85
N ASN A 130 -5.55 0.82 1.59
CA ASN A 130 -5.66 -0.36 0.72
C ASN A 130 -6.43 -1.55 1.35
N GLY A 131 -6.94 -1.40 2.58
CA GLY A 131 -7.67 -2.45 3.31
C GLY A 131 -6.77 -3.43 4.09
N SER A 132 -5.46 -3.20 4.15
CA SER A 132 -4.50 -4.10 4.82
C SER A 132 -4.21 -3.72 6.27
N ASP A 133 -3.64 -4.69 6.99
CA ASP A 133 -3.02 -4.55 8.31
C ASP A 133 -3.87 -3.99 9.46
N ALA A 134 -5.19 -3.84 9.29
CA ALA A 134 -6.10 -3.66 10.41
C ALA A 134 -6.05 -4.88 11.37
N LEU A 135 -6.24 -4.64 12.66
CA LEU A 135 -6.26 -5.71 13.65
C LEU A 135 -7.43 -6.68 13.37
N ASP A 136 -7.19 -7.98 13.57
CA ASP A 136 -8.22 -9.02 13.46
C ASP A 136 -9.39 -8.72 14.42
N GLU A 137 -10.61 -8.68 13.87
CA GLU A 137 -11.84 -8.34 14.59
C GLU A 137 -12.16 -9.28 15.76
N SER A 138 -11.57 -10.49 15.78
CA SER A 138 -11.72 -11.43 16.88
C SER A 138 -10.86 -11.11 18.11
N TYR A 139 -9.81 -10.30 17.97
CA TYR A 139 -8.84 -10.03 19.05
C TYR A 139 -9.37 -9.10 20.15
N PRO A 140 -10.10 -8.01 19.87
CA PRO A 140 -10.62 -7.11 20.91
C PRO A 140 -11.38 -7.82 22.02
N GLN A 141 -12.26 -8.77 21.68
CA GLN A 141 -13.02 -9.52 22.69
C GLN A 141 -12.09 -10.43 23.53
N ILE A 142 -11.12 -11.09 22.89
CA ILE A 142 -10.14 -11.94 23.60
C ILE A 142 -9.28 -11.11 24.56
N LEU A 143 -8.87 -9.90 24.17
CA LEU A 143 -8.11 -8.99 25.02
C LEU A 143 -8.93 -8.52 26.24
N ILE A 144 -10.22 -8.23 26.05
CA ILE A 144 -11.14 -7.90 27.13
C ILE A 144 -11.33 -9.07 28.08
N ASP A 145 -11.51 -10.28 27.54
CA ASP A 145 -11.67 -11.49 28.34
C ASP A 145 -10.41 -11.77 29.18
N GLN A 146 -9.21 -11.61 28.61
CA GLN A 146 -7.93 -11.74 29.32
C GLN A 146 -7.79 -10.71 30.44
N LEU A 147 -8.13 -9.44 30.19
CA LEU A 147 -8.08 -8.41 31.23
C LEU A 147 -9.11 -8.68 32.34
N ASN A 148 -10.30 -9.16 31.98
CA ASN A 148 -11.33 -9.56 32.94
C ASN A 148 -10.91 -10.75 33.80
N GLU A 149 -10.18 -11.72 33.24
CA GLU A 149 -9.61 -12.84 33.99
C GLU A 149 -8.59 -12.34 35.03
N VAL A 150 -7.71 -11.42 34.65
CA VAL A 150 -6.77 -10.80 35.58
C VAL A 150 -7.49 -9.98 36.66
N MET A 151 -8.60 -9.33 36.32
CA MET A 151 -9.39 -8.51 37.24
C MET A 151 -10.49 -9.28 37.98
N ASP A 152 -10.51 -10.61 37.87
CA ASP A 152 -11.52 -11.44 38.54
C ASP A 152 -11.53 -11.23 40.06
N GLY A 153 -12.74 -11.26 40.64
CA GLY A 153 -12.96 -11.06 42.08
C GLY A 153 -12.75 -9.62 42.59
N THR A 154 -12.46 -8.64 41.73
CA THR A 154 -12.29 -7.23 42.14
C THR A 154 -13.60 -6.43 42.17
N GLY A 155 -14.64 -6.93 41.51
CA GLY A 155 -15.91 -6.21 41.28
C GLY A 155 -15.83 -5.17 40.16
N LEU A 156 -14.74 -5.13 39.39
CA LEU A 156 -14.60 -4.32 38.18
C LEU A 156 -14.37 -5.23 36.98
N GLN A 157 -15.16 -5.05 35.93
CA GLN A 157 -15.00 -5.73 34.64
C GLN A 157 -14.95 -4.71 33.51
N PHE A 158 -14.52 -5.15 32.34
CA PHE A 158 -14.39 -4.38 31.12
C PHE A 158 -15.31 -5.00 30.06
N CYS A 159 -15.91 -4.17 29.23
CA CYS A 159 -16.72 -4.65 28.11
C CYS A 159 -16.72 -3.66 26.97
N ILE A 160 -16.93 -4.19 25.77
CA ILE A 160 -17.01 -3.40 24.55
C ILE A 160 -18.39 -2.71 24.52
N LYS A 161 -18.40 -1.40 24.29
CA LYS A 161 -19.60 -0.59 24.13
C LYS A 161 -19.79 -0.24 22.66
N GLY A 162 -20.89 -0.71 22.08
CA GLY A 162 -21.20 -0.56 20.66
C GLY A 162 -20.36 -1.48 19.77
N ASP A 163 -20.32 -1.17 18.48
CA ASP A 163 -19.56 -1.93 17.49
C ASP A 163 -18.06 -1.56 17.48
N LEU A 164 -17.24 -2.44 16.90
CA LEU A 164 -15.85 -2.13 16.56
C LEU A 164 -15.83 -1.08 15.44
N LEU A 165 -15.02 -0.05 15.59
CA LEU A 165 -14.94 1.06 14.63
C LEU A 165 -13.72 0.85 13.73
N PHE A 166 -13.94 0.69 12.42
CA PHE A 166 -12.87 0.47 11.45
C PHE A 166 -12.54 1.74 10.67
N TYR A 167 -11.26 2.02 10.48
CA TYR A 167 -10.77 3.13 9.66
C TYR A 167 -9.63 2.64 8.76
N TYR A 168 -9.68 2.94 7.47
CA TYR A 168 -8.64 2.60 6.52
C TYR A 168 -8.07 3.90 5.93
N ASP A 169 -6.97 4.36 6.51
CA ASP A 169 -6.42 5.69 6.28
C ASP A 169 -4.93 5.71 6.64
N ASP A 170 -4.08 6.04 5.68
CA ASP A 170 -2.63 5.96 5.82
C ASP A 170 -2.09 7.01 6.81
N ASP A 171 -2.73 8.17 6.93
CA ASP A 171 -2.34 9.22 7.88
C ASP A 171 -2.69 8.82 9.33
N LEU A 172 -3.74 8.02 9.52
CA LEU A 172 -4.14 7.47 10.82
C LEU A 172 -3.40 6.17 11.17
N ALA A 173 -2.91 5.44 10.17
CA ALA A 173 -2.24 4.15 10.34
C ALA A 173 -0.84 4.27 10.97
N VAL A 174 -0.22 5.44 10.91
CA VAL A 174 1.13 5.70 11.46
C VAL A 174 1.05 6.70 12.61
N VAL A 175 1.28 6.23 13.84
CA VAL A 175 1.33 7.07 15.03
C VAL A 175 2.77 7.18 15.53
N ASN A 176 3.23 8.39 15.78
CA ASN A 176 4.54 8.64 16.37
C ASN A 176 4.39 9.09 17.82
N TYR A 177 4.84 8.24 18.76
CA TYR A 177 4.78 8.53 20.19
C TYR A 177 5.48 9.86 20.60
N PHE A 178 6.48 10.30 19.84
CA PHE A 178 7.18 11.55 20.12
C PHE A 178 6.49 12.78 19.50
N ASP A 179 5.46 12.59 18.67
CA ASP A 179 4.72 13.64 18.00
C ASP A 179 3.21 13.54 18.27
N PRO A 180 2.69 14.27 19.28
CA PRO A 180 1.28 14.27 19.62
C PRO A 180 0.33 14.72 18.51
N SER A 181 0.83 15.36 17.44
CA SER A 181 -0.02 15.75 16.30
C SER A 181 -0.49 14.55 15.47
N THR A 182 0.20 13.41 15.58
CA THR A 182 -0.15 12.14 14.91
C THR A 182 -1.18 11.32 15.68
N TYR A 183 -1.63 11.77 16.86
CA TYR A 183 -2.49 10.97 17.72
C TYR A 183 -3.92 10.92 17.20
N PRO A 184 -4.49 9.71 17.00
CA PRO A 184 -5.82 9.59 16.46
C PRO A 184 -6.87 10.09 17.46
N THR A 185 -7.81 10.88 16.94
CA THR A 185 -9.01 11.32 17.68
C THR A 185 -10.30 10.97 16.95
N ILE A 186 -10.18 10.23 15.84
CA ILE A 186 -11.31 9.84 15.01
C ILE A 186 -12.27 8.95 15.80
N GLY A 187 -13.58 9.15 15.61
CA GLY A 187 -14.59 8.34 16.26
C GLY A 187 -14.64 8.43 17.78
N PHE A 188 -13.90 9.35 18.41
CA PHE A 188 -13.81 9.45 19.86
C PHE A 188 -15.20 9.43 20.53
N LEU A 189 -15.44 8.41 21.36
CA LEU A 189 -16.69 8.26 22.08
C LEU A 189 -16.54 8.77 23.53
N PRO A 190 -17.35 9.74 23.97
CA PRO A 190 -17.34 10.17 25.36
C PRO A 190 -17.82 9.03 26.27
N ASP A 191 -17.35 9.07 27.52
CA ASP A 191 -17.71 8.08 28.55
C ASP A 191 -17.29 6.63 28.22
N THR A 192 -16.29 6.47 27.35
CA THR A 192 -15.62 5.20 27.07
C THR A 192 -14.10 5.33 27.11
N MET A 193 -13.43 4.20 27.36
CA MET A 193 -12.00 4.02 27.15
C MET A 193 -11.78 3.77 25.66
N ASN A 194 -11.26 4.78 24.94
CA ASN A 194 -11.04 4.72 23.50
C ASN A 194 -9.68 4.11 23.22
N VAL A 195 -9.67 2.89 22.67
CA VAL A 195 -8.48 2.10 22.36
C VAL A 195 -8.25 2.13 20.86
N TYR A 196 -7.18 2.79 20.41
CA TYR A 196 -6.80 2.85 19.00
C TYR A 196 -5.74 1.79 18.70
N CYS A 197 -6.04 0.90 17.76
CA CYS A 197 -5.14 -0.14 17.28
C CYS A 197 -4.65 0.26 15.89
N VAL A 198 -3.35 0.54 15.76
CA VAL A 198 -2.74 1.08 14.53
C VAL A 198 -1.69 0.13 13.94
N PRO A 199 -1.53 0.05 12.62
CA PRO A 199 -0.53 -0.81 11.99
C PRO A 199 0.88 -0.46 12.43
N GLU A 200 1.21 0.83 12.50
CA GLU A 200 2.54 1.31 12.86
C GLU A 200 2.52 2.31 14.03
N LEU A 201 3.25 1.99 15.09
CA LEU A 201 3.50 2.87 16.24
C LEU A 201 5.01 3.08 16.40
N ILE A 202 5.48 4.28 16.08
CA ILE A 202 6.90 4.64 16.17
C ILE A 202 7.24 5.02 17.61
N GLY A 203 8.21 4.31 18.21
CA GLY A 203 8.80 4.64 19.50
C GLY A 203 8.25 3.87 20.72
N ALA A 204 7.18 3.08 20.56
CA ALA A 204 6.58 2.27 21.62
C ALA A 204 5.75 1.10 21.05
N GLY A 205 5.46 0.06 21.85
CA GLY A 205 4.49 -1.00 21.50
C GLY A 205 3.04 -0.63 21.83
N GLY A 206 2.85 0.26 22.80
CA GLY A 206 1.60 0.88 23.17
C GLY A 206 1.85 2.06 24.10
N PHE A 207 0.85 2.91 24.30
CA PHE A 207 0.85 3.92 25.36
C PHE A 207 -0.57 4.31 25.75
N ALA A 208 -0.76 4.69 27.00
CA ALA A 208 -1.99 5.16 27.58
C ALA A 208 -1.76 6.41 28.42
N SER A 209 -2.79 7.25 28.47
CA SER A 209 -2.82 8.41 29.34
C SER A 209 -3.19 8.02 30.77
N TYR A 210 -2.48 8.62 31.72
CA TYR A 210 -2.81 8.61 33.14
C TYR A 210 -4.20 9.27 33.38
N PRO A 211 -4.82 9.14 34.57
CA PRO A 211 -6.29 9.16 34.75
C PRO A 211 -7.06 10.40 34.26
N ASN A 212 -6.39 11.51 33.98
CA ASN A 212 -7.01 12.74 33.48
C ASN A 212 -7.06 12.82 31.94
N GLY A 213 -6.33 11.97 31.22
CA GLY A 213 -6.40 11.84 29.76
C GLY A 213 -7.26 10.67 29.31
N THR A 214 -7.60 10.62 28.01
CA THR A 214 -8.47 9.58 27.43
C THR A 214 -7.81 8.80 26.30
N LEU A 215 -6.55 9.10 25.97
CA LEU A 215 -5.82 8.47 24.89
C LEU A 215 -5.28 7.10 25.33
N PHE A 216 -5.47 6.11 24.47
CA PHE A 216 -4.94 4.77 24.59
C PHE A 216 -4.67 4.24 23.19
N VAL A 217 -3.41 3.99 22.84
CA VAL A 217 -2.99 3.58 21.49
C VAL A 217 -2.09 2.34 21.59
N MET A 218 -2.26 1.38 20.70
CA MET A 218 -1.44 0.18 20.60
C MET A 218 -1.10 -0.14 19.16
N ALA A 219 0.09 -0.71 18.93
CA ALA A 219 0.42 -1.29 17.64
C ALA A 219 -0.33 -2.62 17.43
N ASN A 220 -0.73 -2.92 16.20
CA ASN A 220 -1.50 -4.13 15.87
C ASN A 220 -0.73 -5.41 16.22
N TYR A 221 0.61 -5.42 16.05
CA TYR A 221 1.45 -6.56 16.46
C TYR A 221 1.49 -6.77 17.99
N ALA A 222 1.22 -5.72 18.78
CA ALA A 222 1.20 -5.77 20.25
C ALA A 222 -0.21 -6.06 20.79
N ALA A 223 -1.25 -5.72 20.03
CA ALA A 223 -2.67 -5.97 20.33
C ALA A 223 -3.11 -7.41 20.01
N VAL A 224 -2.24 -8.40 20.22
CA VAL A 224 -2.51 -9.82 19.95
C VAL A 224 -2.76 -10.60 21.25
N PRO A 225 -3.64 -11.62 21.25
CA PRO A 225 -3.91 -12.42 22.44
C PRO A 225 -2.64 -12.99 23.08
N GLY A 226 -2.51 -12.80 24.40
CA GLY A 226 -1.38 -13.32 25.18
C GLY A 226 -0.09 -12.50 25.12
N SER A 227 -0.09 -11.29 24.53
CA SER A 227 1.05 -10.37 24.57
C SER A 227 1.25 -9.69 25.94
N GLY A 228 0.17 -9.57 26.74
CA GLY A 228 0.16 -8.83 28.00
C GLY A 228 0.21 -7.30 27.85
N VAL A 229 0.43 -6.76 26.64
CA VAL A 229 0.59 -5.32 26.41
C VAL A 229 -0.70 -4.55 26.65
N PHE A 230 -1.86 -5.09 26.26
CA PHE A 230 -3.16 -4.46 26.55
C PHE A 230 -3.39 -4.29 28.06
N GLY A 231 -3.07 -5.33 28.85
CA GLY A 231 -3.13 -5.27 30.30
C GLY A 231 -2.14 -4.26 30.88
N HIS A 232 -0.91 -4.21 30.36
CA HIS A 232 0.12 -3.24 30.75
C HIS A 232 -0.37 -1.79 30.58
N GLU A 233 -0.84 -1.43 29.38
CA GLU A 233 -1.34 -0.07 29.11
C GLU A 233 -2.62 0.25 29.89
N ALA A 234 -3.49 -0.74 30.12
CA ALA A 234 -4.65 -0.57 31.00
C ALA A 234 -4.21 -0.22 32.43
N GLY A 235 -3.12 -0.82 32.94
CA GLY A 235 -2.53 -0.45 34.21
C GLY A 235 -2.15 1.02 34.30
N HIS A 236 -1.46 1.56 33.28
CA HIS A 236 -1.14 2.98 33.19
C HIS A 236 -2.38 3.87 33.09
N PHE A 237 -3.37 3.43 32.30
CA PHE A 237 -4.65 4.13 32.18
C PHE A 237 -5.34 4.34 33.55
N PHE A 238 -5.14 3.39 34.48
CA PHE A 238 -5.59 3.47 35.88
C PHE A 238 -4.48 3.81 36.89
N SER A 239 -3.47 4.58 36.46
CA SER A 239 -2.42 5.20 37.30
C SER A 239 -1.36 4.28 37.90
N LEU A 240 -1.22 3.05 37.44
CA LEU A 240 -0.08 2.24 37.82
C LEU A 240 1.19 2.79 37.18
N ARG A 241 2.31 2.64 37.89
CA ARG A 241 3.65 2.91 37.39
C ARG A 241 4.34 1.60 37.03
N HIS A 242 5.40 1.71 36.24
CA HIS A 242 6.30 0.59 36.03
C HIS A 242 6.87 0.12 37.38
N THR A 243 7.02 -1.19 37.58
CA THR A 243 7.56 -1.77 38.83
C THR A 243 8.96 -1.26 39.17
N PHE A 244 9.74 -0.89 38.14
CA PHE A 244 11.10 -0.36 38.25
C PHE A 244 11.17 1.18 38.21
N ASP A 245 10.05 1.89 38.36
CA ASP A 245 10.03 3.36 38.37
C ASP A 245 10.87 3.91 39.55
N THR A 246 11.61 4.99 39.30
CA THR A 246 12.50 5.61 40.31
C THR A 246 12.24 7.10 40.50
N ALA A 247 11.18 7.66 39.89
CA ALA A 247 10.84 9.08 39.97
C ALA A 247 10.55 9.53 41.41
N ALA A 248 9.94 8.65 42.22
CA ALA A 248 9.70 8.89 43.65
C ALA A 248 10.90 8.52 44.56
N GLY A 249 12.02 8.08 43.97
CA GLY A 249 13.16 7.51 44.67
C GLY A 249 13.28 6.00 44.44
N VAL A 250 14.43 5.43 44.79
CA VAL A 250 14.68 3.99 44.62
C VAL A 250 14.03 3.21 45.77
N GLU A 251 13.21 2.23 45.43
CA GLU A 251 12.62 1.32 46.41
C GLU A 251 13.67 0.38 47.01
N CYS A 252 13.61 0.22 48.33
CA CYS A 252 14.45 -0.71 49.07
C CYS A 252 13.82 -2.11 49.07
N VAL A 253 14.64 -3.13 48.87
CA VAL A 253 14.20 -4.54 48.80
C VAL A 253 13.60 -5.02 50.13
N ASP A 254 13.97 -4.39 51.26
CA ASP A 254 13.40 -4.69 52.58
C ASP A 254 11.99 -4.10 52.81
N GLY A 255 11.45 -3.36 51.82
CA GLY A 255 10.13 -2.73 51.86
C GLY A 255 10.05 -1.50 52.77
N SER A 256 11.18 -0.98 53.28
CA SER A 256 11.18 0.11 54.25
C SER A 256 10.65 1.44 53.72
N ASN A 257 10.64 1.63 52.39
CA ASN A 257 10.16 2.86 51.73
C ASN A 257 9.18 2.64 50.57
N CYS A 258 8.67 1.42 50.35
CA CYS A 258 7.77 1.05 49.24
C CYS A 258 6.52 1.94 49.10
N GLY A 259 6.05 2.56 50.18
CA GLY A 259 4.92 3.50 50.14
C GLY A 259 5.26 4.90 49.62
N SER A 260 6.54 5.20 49.38
CA SER A 260 7.07 6.55 49.11
C SER A 260 8.18 6.60 48.06
N ALA A 261 8.60 5.46 47.53
CA ALA A 261 9.63 5.28 46.51
C ALA A 261 9.22 4.09 45.61
N GLY A 262 9.88 3.91 44.47
CA GLY A 262 9.51 2.88 43.50
C GLY A 262 8.25 3.23 42.71
N ASP A 263 7.45 2.20 42.44
CA ASP A 263 6.11 2.30 41.85
C ASP A 263 5.04 2.77 42.86
N LEU A 264 5.43 2.98 44.13
CA LEU A 264 4.61 3.45 45.25
C LEU A 264 3.62 2.41 45.79
N ILE A 265 3.87 1.13 45.51
CA ILE A 265 3.08 -0.03 45.87
C ILE A 265 3.96 -0.99 46.68
N CYS A 266 3.42 -1.64 47.70
CA CYS A 266 4.23 -2.39 48.69
C CYS A 266 4.14 -3.91 48.56
N ASP A 267 3.26 -4.43 47.70
CA ASP A 267 3.21 -5.86 47.38
C ASP A 267 3.81 -6.19 46.00
N THR A 268 4.30 -5.17 45.29
CA THR A 268 5.27 -5.26 44.21
C THR A 268 6.67 -5.16 44.85
N PRO A 269 7.49 -6.22 44.80
CA PRO A 269 8.87 -6.16 45.26
C PRO A 269 9.67 -5.18 44.41
N ALA A 270 10.64 -4.51 45.04
CA ALA A 270 11.56 -3.61 44.35
C ALA A 270 12.17 -4.26 43.10
N ASP A 271 12.17 -3.50 42.00
CA ASP A 271 12.61 -3.93 40.67
C ASP A 271 13.67 -2.97 40.12
N ASP A 272 14.76 -3.51 39.59
CA ASP A 272 15.88 -2.75 39.02
C ASP A 272 15.93 -2.76 37.49
N ASN A 273 14.93 -3.39 36.85
CA ASN A 273 14.92 -3.65 35.42
C ASN A 273 16.15 -4.44 34.94
N GLY A 274 16.66 -5.34 35.78
CA GLY A 274 17.87 -6.15 35.53
C GLY A 274 17.74 -7.22 34.44
N GLY A 275 16.56 -7.31 33.80
CA GLY A 275 16.28 -8.21 32.69
C GLY A 275 15.87 -9.63 33.12
N PHE A 276 15.16 -10.30 32.21
CA PHE A 276 14.60 -11.63 32.41
C PHE A 276 14.99 -12.56 31.25
N GLY A 277 15.17 -13.85 31.55
CA GLY A 277 15.40 -14.89 30.54
C GLY A 277 14.10 -15.34 29.86
N PHE A 278 14.22 -16.03 28.72
CA PHE A 278 13.08 -16.59 27.96
C PHE A 278 12.22 -17.59 28.74
N ASN A 279 12.67 -18.06 29.89
CA ASN A 279 11.94 -18.95 30.81
C ASN A 279 11.24 -18.18 31.94
N CYS A 280 11.03 -16.87 31.78
CA CYS A 280 10.40 -15.98 32.77
C CYS A 280 11.13 -15.98 34.11
N GLN A 281 12.46 -16.02 34.11
CA GLN A 281 13.26 -15.93 35.34
C GLN A 281 14.13 -14.68 35.34
N TYR A 282 14.16 -13.97 36.47
CA TYR A 282 15.03 -12.83 36.67
C TYR A 282 16.51 -13.25 36.56
N VAL A 283 17.27 -12.57 35.70
CA VAL A 283 18.70 -12.86 35.45
C VAL A 283 19.64 -11.75 35.96
N GLY A 284 19.07 -10.68 36.51
CA GLY A 284 19.83 -9.57 37.07
C GLY A 284 20.64 -9.95 38.31
N ASN A 285 21.65 -9.14 38.60
CA ASN A 285 22.54 -9.31 39.75
C ASN A 285 22.68 -8.03 40.59
N GLY A 286 21.77 -7.08 40.40
CA GLY A 286 21.74 -5.81 41.12
C GLY A 286 21.44 -6.00 42.61
N THR A 287 21.81 -4.99 43.39
CA THR A 287 21.47 -4.87 44.80
C THR A 287 20.96 -3.47 45.07
N ASP A 288 20.04 -3.34 46.01
CA ASP A 288 19.46 -2.05 46.35
C ASP A 288 20.50 -1.07 46.96
N PRO A 289 20.32 0.24 46.77
CA PRO A 289 21.21 1.24 47.35
C PRO A 289 20.95 1.51 48.84
N CYS A 290 19.87 0.95 49.40
CA CYS A 290 19.48 1.18 50.79
C CYS A 290 20.32 0.35 51.77
N ASN A 291 20.33 -0.98 51.57
CA ASN A 291 20.98 -1.93 52.47
C ASN A 291 21.92 -2.92 51.76
N GLY A 292 21.94 -2.92 50.42
CA GLY A 292 22.73 -3.84 49.61
C GLY A 292 22.07 -5.21 49.40
N ASP A 293 20.74 -5.28 49.54
CA ASP A 293 19.98 -6.51 49.38
C ASP A 293 19.72 -6.80 47.89
N PRO A 294 19.79 -8.05 47.43
CA PRO A 294 19.63 -8.40 46.02
C PRO A 294 18.17 -8.25 45.56
N TYR A 295 17.97 -7.71 44.36
CA TYR A 295 16.63 -7.58 43.76
C TYR A 295 16.01 -8.95 43.44
N SER A 296 14.69 -9.04 43.59
CA SER A 296 13.88 -10.23 43.29
C SER A 296 12.49 -9.79 42.81
N PRO A 297 12.39 -9.15 41.63
CA PRO A 297 11.13 -8.64 41.10
C PRO A 297 10.16 -9.77 40.74
N LEU A 298 8.87 -9.42 40.58
CA LEU A 298 7.84 -10.34 40.10
C LEU A 298 8.02 -10.61 38.61
N GLU A 299 8.13 -11.88 38.25
CA GLU A 299 8.39 -12.31 36.87
C GLU A 299 7.16 -12.27 35.96
N ASP A 300 5.97 -12.28 36.52
CA ASP A 300 4.69 -12.33 35.80
C ASP A 300 3.89 -11.02 35.87
N ASN A 301 4.45 -9.98 36.50
CA ASN A 301 3.74 -8.73 36.71
C ASN A 301 3.56 -7.96 35.41
N LEU A 302 2.31 -7.61 35.09
CA LEU A 302 1.95 -6.85 33.89
C LEU A 302 2.64 -5.49 33.80
N MET A 303 3.04 -4.85 34.91
CA MET A 303 3.70 -3.53 34.90
C MET A 303 5.25 -3.60 34.85
N SER A 304 5.81 -4.78 34.59
CA SER A 304 7.25 -4.98 34.37
C SER A 304 7.60 -4.95 32.86
N TYR A 305 8.89 -4.82 32.52
CA TYR A 305 9.39 -5.00 31.13
C TYR A 305 9.98 -6.39 30.91
N ASN A 306 9.33 -7.42 31.47
CA ASN A 306 9.65 -8.80 31.11
C ASN A 306 9.18 -9.11 29.66
N SER A 307 9.70 -10.19 29.09
CA SER A 307 9.21 -10.76 27.84
C SER A 307 7.68 -10.87 27.86
N TYR A 308 7.03 -10.47 26.76
CA TYR A 308 5.58 -10.54 26.58
C TYR A 308 4.98 -11.93 26.85
N LEU A 309 5.78 -13.00 26.72
CA LEU A 309 5.39 -14.37 27.04
C LEU A 309 5.13 -14.60 28.55
N CYS A 310 5.58 -13.70 29.42
CA CYS A 310 5.59 -13.87 30.87
C CYS A 310 4.56 -13.00 31.59
N LEU A 311 4.09 -11.92 30.98
CA LEU A 311 3.21 -10.92 31.60
C LEU A 311 1.79 -11.48 31.75
N GLN A 312 1.32 -11.71 32.98
CA GLN A 312 0.06 -12.41 33.23
C GLN A 312 -0.79 -11.82 34.37
N GLU A 313 -0.22 -11.13 35.37
CA GLU A 313 -0.98 -10.75 36.57
C GLU A 313 -0.72 -9.33 37.11
N PHE A 314 -1.69 -8.83 37.89
CA PHE A 314 -1.56 -7.68 38.80
C PHE A 314 -1.54 -8.14 40.26
N THR A 315 -0.79 -7.45 41.11
CA THR A 315 -0.82 -7.68 42.56
C THR A 315 -2.14 -7.22 43.19
N PRO A 316 -2.51 -7.72 44.38
CA PRO A 316 -3.71 -7.25 45.09
C PRO A 316 -3.78 -5.73 45.29
N GLN A 317 -2.68 -5.05 45.63
CA GLN A 317 -2.68 -3.58 45.76
C GLN A 317 -2.81 -2.88 44.41
N GLN A 318 -2.19 -3.40 43.34
CA GLN A 318 -2.40 -2.90 41.98
C GLN A 318 -3.88 -2.98 41.57
N LYS A 319 -4.54 -4.13 41.78
CA LYS A 319 -5.99 -4.28 41.54
C LYS A 319 -6.83 -3.30 42.38
N SER A 320 -6.50 -3.15 43.66
CA SER A 320 -7.18 -2.20 44.56
C SER A 320 -7.03 -0.74 44.12
N ILE A 321 -5.87 -0.37 43.59
CA ILE A 321 -5.63 0.94 42.99
C ILE A 321 -6.47 1.11 41.72
N ILE A 322 -6.45 0.14 40.79
CA ILE A 322 -7.22 0.19 39.54
C ILE A 322 -8.70 0.49 39.84
N VAL A 323 -9.31 -0.28 40.75
CA VAL A 323 -10.71 -0.09 41.16
C VAL A 323 -10.93 1.29 41.79
N SER A 324 -10.02 1.74 42.66
CA SER A 324 -10.15 3.03 43.34
C SER A 324 -10.03 4.22 42.38
N VAL A 325 -9.11 4.14 41.42
CA VAL A 325 -8.91 5.15 40.37
C VAL A 325 -10.09 5.15 39.41
N ALA A 326 -10.59 3.99 39.02
CA ALA A 326 -11.78 3.86 38.19
C ALA A 326 -12.99 4.57 38.83
N GLU A 327 -13.23 4.35 40.13
CA GLU A 327 -14.35 4.98 40.85
C GLU A 327 -14.13 6.46 41.20
N THR A 328 -12.88 6.92 41.31
CA THR A 328 -12.58 8.29 41.76
C THR A 328 -12.34 9.26 40.61
N PHE A 329 -11.57 8.86 39.62
CA PHE A 329 -11.12 9.74 38.52
C PHE A 329 -11.73 9.39 37.17
N ARG A 330 -12.17 8.13 36.99
CA ARG A 330 -12.78 7.66 35.74
C ARG A 330 -14.22 7.17 35.93
N ALA A 331 -14.94 7.73 36.91
CA ALA A 331 -16.30 7.30 37.25
C ALA A 331 -17.28 7.45 36.08
N GLN A 332 -16.99 8.37 35.15
CA GLN A 332 -17.75 8.57 33.91
C GLN A 332 -17.71 7.36 32.97
N LEU A 333 -16.70 6.48 33.09
CA LEU A 333 -16.59 5.28 32.27
C LEU A 333 -17.39 4.10 32.84
N LEU A 334 -17.92 4.21 34.06
CA LEU A 334 -18.49 3.10 34.81
C LEU A 334 -20.01 3.00 34.62
N THR A 335 -20.48 1.77 34.40
CA THR A 335 -21.90 1.38 34.37
C THR A 335 -22.19 0.24 35.35
N ASP A 336 -23.45 0.15 35.80
CA ASP A 336 -23.98 -0.88 36.70
C ASP A 336 -24.43 -2.16 35.97
N GLU A 337 -24.75 -2.03 34.68
CA GLU A 337 -25.08 -3.16 33.82
C GLU A 337 -23.85 -3.52 32.99
N PRO A 338 -23.64 -4.81 32.64
CA PRO A 338 -22.68 -5.18 31.60
C PRO A 338 -22.95 -4.27 30.41
N CYS A 339 -21.91 -3.70 29.80
CA CYS A 339 -22.05 -2.84 28.64
C CYS A 339 -23.00 -3.56 27.69
N ASP A 340 -24.21 -3.03 27.56
CA ASP A 340 -25.12 -3.47 26.54
C ASP A 340 -24.32 -3.18 25.27
N PRO A 341 -23.92 -4.19 24.45
CA PRO A 341 -23.60 -3.87 23.08
C PRO A 341 -24.86 -3.14 22.63
N ALA A 342 -24.77 -1.82 22.41
CA ALA A 342 -25.96 -1.02 22.16
C ALA A 342 -26.75 -1.80 21.13
N LEU A 343 -27.90 -2.38 21.51
CA LEU A 343 -28.71 -3.10 20.54
C LEU A 343 -29.01 -2.04 19.52
N PRO A 344 -28.43 -2.13 18.32
CA PRO A 344 -28.28 -0.90 17.60
C PRO A 344 -29.68 -0.39 17.27
N THR A 345 -29.82 0.93 17.28
CA THR A 345 -31.12 1.54 17.09
C THR A 345 -31.35 1.75 15.62
N GLY A 346 -32.58 1.50 15.19
CA GLY A 346 -33.01 1.53 13.81
C GLY A 346 -34.43 2.05 13.69
N ALA A 347 -34.82 2.41 12.48
CA ALA A 347 -36.16 2.81 12.14
C ALA A 347 -37.14 1.69 12.47
N CYS A 348 -38.12 2.02 13.31
CA CYS A 348 -39.24 1.17 13.67
C CYS A 348 -40.51 1.69 13.00
N CYS A 349 -41.02 0.92 12.05
CA CYS A 349 -42.22 1.23 11.31
C CYS A 349 -43.46 0.65 11.99
N ILE A 350 -44.34 1.52 12.50
CA ILE A 350 -45.65 1.14 13.05
C ILE A 350 -46.73 1.73 12.14
N GLY A 351 -47.22 0.93 11.19
CA GLY A 351 -48.06 1.44 10.11
C GLY A 351 -47.26 2.36 9.18
N ASN A 352 -47.74 3.58 8.95
CA ASN A 352 -47.03 4.60 8.14
C ASN A 352 -46.23 5.60 9.01
N GLY A 353 -45.98 5.27 10.28
CA GLY A 353 -45.22 6.10 11.19
C GLY A 353 -43.85 5.47 11.47
N CYS A 354 -42.79 6.25 11.30
CA CYS A 354 -41.44 5.85 11.65
C CYS A 354 -41.04 6.41 13.02
N SER A 355 -40.36 5.60 13.83
CA SER A 355 -39.68 6.05 15.06
C SER A 355 -38.39 5.26 15.28
N VAL A 356 -37.30 5.89 15.72
CA VAL A 356 -36.03 5.19 15.99
C VAL A 356 -36.10 4.50 17.36
N GLN A 357 -35.96 3.18 17.39
CA GLN A 357 -36.03 2.33 18.59
C GLN A 357 -34.96 1.21 18.50
N ASN A 358 -34.80 0.34 19.50
CA ASN A 358 -34.03 -0.90 19.33
C ASN A 358 -34.96 -2.04 18.87
N SER A 359 -34.38 -3.12 18.32
CA SER A 359 -35.15 -4.25 17.78
C SER A 359 -36.17 -4.85 18.76
N PRO A 360 -35.83 -5.15 20.04
CA PRO A 360 -36.80 -5.63 21.02
C PRO A 360 -37.97 -4.68 21.29
N ASP A 361 -37.70 -3.39 21.47
CA ASP A 361 -38.71 -2.38 21.76
C ASP A 361 -39.66 -2.16 20.57
N CYS A 362 -39.11 -2.20 19.35
CA CYS A 362 -39.89 -2.07 18.12
C CYS A 362 -40.89 -3.23 17.95
N ILE A 363 -40.42 -4.45 18.21
CA ILE A 363 -41.24 -5.67 18.12
C ILE A 363 -42.32 -5.67 19.21
N GLU A 364 -41.99 -5.23 20.43
CA GLU A 364 -42.98 -5.11 21.52
C GLU A 364 -44.04 -4.05 21.21
N ALA A 365 -43.67 -2.97 20.53
CA ALA A 365 -44.59 -1.92 20.06
C ALA A 365 -45.46 -2.36 18.86
N GLY A 366 -45.23 -3.56 18.31
CA GLY A 366 -45.94 -4.09 17.14
C GLY A 366 -45.50 -3.46 15.82
N GLY A 367 -44.28 -2.92 15.77
CA GLY A 367 -43.66 -2.36 14.58
C GLY A 367 -42.69 -3.30 13.90
N GLN A 368 -42.29 -2.95 12.68
CA GLN A 368 -41.24 -3.61 11.93
C GLN A 368 -39.93 -2.84 12.09
N PHE A 369 -38.93 -3.50 12.64
CA PHE A 369 -37.59 -2.95 12.81
C PHE A 369 -36.82 -3.09 11.50
N LEU A 370 -36.27 -1.99 10.98
CA LEU A 370 -35.62 -1.94 9.66
C LEU A 370 -34.12 -2.18 9.69
N GLY A 371 -33.57 -2.52 10.86
CA GLY A 371 -32.16 -2.81 11.03
C GLY A 371 -31.41 -1.65 11.64
N ASP A 372 -30.26 -2.00 12.16
CA ASP A 372 -29.35 -1.21 12.95
C ASP A 372 -28.79 -0.01 12.15
N GLY A 373 -28.87 1.20 12.69
CA GLY A 373 -28.40 2.43 12.03
C GLY A 373 -29.37 3.08 11.04
N THR A 374 -30.55 2.50 10.81
CA THR A 374 -31.59 3.11 9.95
C THR A 374 -32.33 4.25 10.66
N ASP A 375 -32.61 5.35 9.95
CA ASP A 375 -33.30 6.54 10.50
C ASP A 375 -34.69 6.76 9.89
N CYS A 376 -35.38 7.80 10.37
CA CYS A 376 -36.73 8.13 9.94
C CYS A 376 -36.82 9.34 9.01
N ASP A 377 -35.68 9.85 8.53
CA ASP A 377 -35.63 11.11 7.80
C ASP A 377 -36.10 10.97 6.33
N ASP A 378 -36.02 9.76 5.76
CA ASP A 378 -36.39 9.45 4.37
C ASP A 378 -37.70 8.64 4.19
N ASP A 379 -38.57 8.62 5.20
CA ASP A 379 -39.85 7.86 5.20
C ASP A 379 -39.69 6.38 4.74
N PRO A 380 -38.79 5.60 5.39
CA PRO A 380 -38.51 4.21 5.00
C PRO A 380 -39.70 3.27 5.24
N CYS A 381 -40.80 3.76 5.83
CA CYS A 381 -42.04 3.03 6.02
C CYS A 381 -42.97 3.08 4.79
N GLY A 382 -42.52 3.70 3.69
CA GLY A 382 -42.94 3.42 2.32
C GLY A 382 -43.83 4.48 1.65
N GLY A 383 -43.36 4.96 0.49
CA GLY A 383 -44.14 5.80 -0.43
C GLY A 383 -43.57 6.04 -1.84
N GLY A 384 -42.67 5.21 -2.39
CA GLY A 384 -42.16 5.28 -3.79
C GLY A 384 -41.02 4.29 -4.07
N PRO A 385 -40.68 3.99 -5.34
CA PRO A 385 -39.54 3.14 -5.69
C PRO A 385 -38.22 3.82 -5.31
N ASN A 386 -37.34 3.07 -4.66
CA ASN A 386 -36.03 3.51 -4.19
C ASN A 386 -34.92 3.00 -5.09
N THR A 387 -33.81 3.74 -5.14
CA THR A 387 -32.53 3.25 -5.69
C THR A 387 -31.63 2.88 -4.52
N LEU A 388 -31.23 1.61 -4.44
CA LEU A 388 -30.36 1.04 -3.41
C LEU A 388 -28.97 0.81 -3.99
N ILE A 389 -27.93 1.36 -3.36
CA ILE A 389 -26.54 1.20 -3.82
C ILE A 389 -25.86 0.09 -3.02
N VAL A 390 -25.28 -0.87 -3.72
CA VAL A 390 -24.45 -1.94 -3.13
C VAL A 390 -23.01 -1.72 -3.52
N ASP A 391 -22.13 -1.59 -2.54
CA ASP A 391 -20.69 -1.48 -2.76
C ASP A 391 -19.93 -2.29 -1.70
N SER A 392 -19.17 -3.29 -2.16
CA SER A 392 -18.31 -4.09 -1.29
C SER A 392 -17.21 -3.29 -0.56
N GLY A 393 -16.88 -2.09 -1.02
CA GLY A 393 -15.97 -1.13 -0.38
C GLY A 393 -16.61 -0.27 0.72
N GLY A 394 -17.93 -0.41 0.96
CA GLY A 394 -18.63 0.27 2.05
C GLY A 394 -19.09 1.70 1.76
N THR A 395 -19.01 2.17 0.52
CA THR A 395 -19.48 3.52 0.14
C THR A 395 -20.98 3.55 -0.23
N GLY A 396 -21.60 2.39 -0.44
CA GLY A 396 -23.01 2.20 -0.76
C GLY A 396 -23.92 2.05 0.46
N ASN A 397 -25.25 2.00 0.23
CA ASN A 397 -26.24 1.73 1.27
C ASN A 397 -26.10 0.32 1.88
N PHE A 398 -25.56 -0.62 1.10
CA PHE A 398 -25.32 -2.01 1.51
C PHE A 398 -23.93 -2.46 1.05
N THR A 399 -23.31 -3.37 1.81
CA THR A 399 -22.03 -4.00 1.45
C THR A 399 -22.19 -5.34 0.75
N ASP A 400 -23.41 -5.91 0.77
CA ASP A 400 -23.74 -7.16 0.12
C ASP A 400 -25.10 -7.11 -0.59
N ILE A 401 -25.24 -7.91 -1.64
CA ILE A 401 -26.41 -7.93 -2.52
C ILE A 401 -27.65 -8.47 -1.79
N GLN A 402 -27.50 -9.46 -0.90
CA GLN A 402 -28.65 -10.06 -0.23
C GLN A 402 -29.32 -9.09 0.72
N SER A 403 -28.55 -8.31 1.47
CA SER A 403 -29.10 -7.29 2.37
C SER A 403 -29.91 -6.24 1.63
N ALA A 404 -29.44 -5.79 0.45
CA ALA A 404 -30.19 -4.89 -0.41
C ALA A 404 -31.47 -5.54 -0.94
N LEU A 405 -31.40 -6.79 -1.40
CA LEU A 405 -32.56 -7.55 -1.86
C LEU A 405 -33.57 -7.78 -0.74
N ASP A 406 -33.13 -8.02 0.50
CA ASP A 406 -33.99 -8.22 1.66
C ASP A 406 -34.74 -6.93 2.03
N PHE A 407 -34.09 -5.77 1.89
CA PHE A 407 -34.67 -4.44 2.10
C PHE A 407 -35.63 -4.02 0.98
N ALA A 408 -35.30 -4.36 -0.27
CA ALA A 408 -36.03 -3.89 -1.46
C ALA A 408 -37.52 -4.26 -1.45
N SER A 409 -38.33 -3.42 -2.06
CA SER A 409 -39.74 -3.67 -2.40
C SER A 409 -39.92 -3.80 -3.91
N ASP A 410 -41.08 -4.31 -4.36
CA ASP A 410 -41.40 -4.36 -5.78
C ASP A 410 -41.31 -2.97 -6.42
N GLY A 411 -40.56 -2.86 -7.51
CA GLY A 411 -40.29 -1.64 -8.26
C GLY A 411 -38.98 -0.94 -7.92
N ASP A 412 -38.23 -1.42 -6.91
CA ASP A 412 -36.95 -0.85 -6.52
C ASP A 412 -35.82 -1.20 -7.51
N GLU A 413 -34.87 -0.27 -7.63
CA GLU A 413 -33.63 -0.39 -8.39
C GLU A 413 -32.48 -0.70 -7.42
N ILE A 414 -31.65 -1.68 -7.74
CA ILE A 414 -30.49 -2.08 -6.95
C ILE A 414 -29.25 -1.99 -7.84
N VAL A 415 -28.44 -0.96 -7.61
CA VAL A 415 -27.22 -0.67 -8.36
C VAL A 415 -26.02 -1.26 -7.63
N VAL A 416 -25.28 -2.14 -8.29
CA VAL A 416 -24.13 -2.84 -7.70
C VAL A 416 -22.83 -2.34 -8.32
N TYR A 417 -21.96 -1.77 -7.49
CA TYR A 417 -20.67 -1.22 -7.90
C TYR A 417 -19.64 -2.34 -8.17
N PRO A 418 -18.56 -2.05 -8.92
CA PRO A 418 -17.49 -3.01 -9.20
C PRO A 418 -16.99 -3.69 -7.94
N GLY A 419 -16.81 -5.01 -8.00
CA GLY A 419 -16.46 -5.77 -6.80
C GLY A 419 -16.80 -7.24 -6.90
N THR A 420 -16.40 -8.00 -5.86
CA THR A 420 -16.71 -9.44 -5.76
C THR A 420 -17.61 -9.71 -4.57
N TYR A 421 -18.86 -10.06 -4.87
CA TYR A 421 -19.91 -10.32 -3.90
C TYR A 421 -20.02 -11.82 -3.65
N ARG A 422 -19.86 -12.24 -2.39
CA ARG A 422 -19.74 -13.67 -2.02
C ARG A 422 -20.93 -14.24 -1.28
N GLY A 423 -21.76 -13.37 -0.69
CA GLY A 423 -22.91 -13.74 0.12
C GLY A 423 -22.54 -14.51 1.39
N SER A 424 -23.45 -14.48 2.38
CA SER A 424 -23.31 -15.19 3.65
C SER A 424 -24.21 -16.44 3.75
N GLY A 425 -25.21 -16.58 2.87
CA GLY A 425 -26.19 -17.68 2.83
C GLY A 425 -25.92 -18.80 1.82
N LEU A 426 -26.90 -19.69 1.61
CA LEU A 426 -26.76 -20.79 0.62
C LEU A 426 -26.65 -20.30 -0.83
N ASP A 427 -27.17 -19.09 -1.07
CA ASP A 427 -27.16 -18.38 -2.34
C ASP A 427 -26.48 -17.02 -2.10
N VAL A 428 -25.79 -16.49 -3.11
CA VAL A 428 -25.19 -15.15 -3.02
C VAL A 428 -26.27 -14.07 -3.14
N ALA A 429 -27.27 -14.29 -3.99
CA ALA A 429 -28.43 -13.44 -4.16
C ALA A 429 -29.70 -14.29 -4.32
N ASP A 430 -30.67 -14.10 -3.45
CA ASP A 430 -32.02 -14.66 -3.49
C ASP A 430 -32.99 -13.49 -3.65
N THR A 431 -33.71 -13.48 -4.78
CA THR A 431 -34.62 -12.38 -5.17
C THR A 431 -35.92 -12.35 -4.38
N LYS A 432 -36.21 -13.39 -3.57
CA LYS A 432 -37.37 -13.45 -2.66
C LYS A 432 -38.73 -13.18 -3.31
N GLY A 433 -38.89 -13.48 -4.60
CA GLY A 433 -40.13 -13.23 -5.33
C GLY A 433 -40.41 -11.77 -5.69
N LYS A 434 -39.42 -10.87 -5.57
CA LYS A 434 -39.61 -9.42 -5.74
C LYS A 434 -39.40 -8.97 -7.19
N ALA A 435 -40.19 -8.00 -7.65
CA ALA A 435 -40.05 -7.36 -8.95
C ALA A 435 -39.04 -6.19 -8.88
N VAL A 436 -37.74 -6.49 -8.85
CA VAL A 436 -36.65 -5.51 -8.71
C VAL A 436 -35.77 -5.45 -9.95
N TRP A 437 -35.08 -4.32 -10.17
CA TRP A 437 -34.02 -4.20 -11.16
C TRP A 437 -32.65 -4.26 -10.48
N LEU A 438 -32.02 -5.44 -10.47
CA LEU A 438 -30.68 -5.66 -9.94
C LEU A 438 -29.66 -5.57 -11.09
N HIS A 439 -28.78 -4.58 -11.07
CA HIS A 439 -27.81 -4.40 -12.15
C HIS A 439 -26.43 -3.89 -11.70
N SER A 440 -25.39 -4.26 -12.45
CA SER A 440 -24.05 -3.71 -12.30
C SER A 440 -23.98 -2.26 -12.79
N SER A 441 -23.18 -1.42 -12.15
CA SER A 441 -22.93 -0.04 -12.61
C SER A 441 -21.91 0.05 -13.74
N GLU A 442 -21.02 -0.95 -13.88
CA GLU A 442 -19.92 -0.95 -14.87
C GLU A 442 -19.86 -2.23 -15.72
N GLY A 443 -20.93 -3.03 -15.67
CA GLY A 443 -21.07 -4.25 -16.47
C GLY A 443 -20.39 -5.50 -15.88
N PRO A 444 -20.40 -6.61 -16.63
CA PRO A 444 -20.02 -7.93 -16.11
C PRO A 444 -18.51 -8.13 -15.96
N GLU A 445 -17.68 -7.32 -16.63
CA GLU A 445 -16.21 -7.48 -16.62
C GLU A 445 -15.56 -7.17 -15.26
N VAL A 446 -16.24 -6.40 -14.41
CA VAL A 446 -15.70 -5.92 -13.13
C VAL A 446 -16.60 -6.21 -11.92
N THR A 447 -17.83 -6.70 -12.15
CA THR A 447 -18.80 -6.97 -11.07
C THR A 447 -19.14 -8.45 -11.01
N PHE A 448 -18.68 -9.11 -9.95
CA PHE A 448 -18.69 -10.56 -9.80
C PHE A 448 -19.63 -11.04 -8.69
N ILE A 449 -20.53 -11.97 -9.01
CA ILE A 449 -21.27 -12.79 -8.04
C ILE A 449 -20.51 -14.12 -7.92
N ALA A 450 -19.79 -14.32 -6.81
CA ALA A 450 -18.83 -15.41 -6.66
C ALA A 450 -19.05 -16.28 -5.42
N GLY A 451 -19.68 -17.45 -5.62
CA GLY A 451 -20.07 -18.38 -4.57
C GLY A 451 -18.97 -19.30 -4.00
N GLN A 452 -17.69 -19.09 -4.35
CA GLN A 452 -16.51 -19.83 -3.84
C GLN A 452 -16.61 -21.36 -3.88
N SER A 453 -17.31 -21.92 -4.87
CA SER A 453 -17.58 -23.36 -5.01
C SER A 453 -18.36 -23.98 -3.85
N ALA A 454 -19.05 -23.14 -3.07
CA ALA A 454 -19.82 -23.56 -1.90
C ALA A 454 -21.28 -23.08 -1.92
N ARG A 455 -21.57 -21.99 -2.64
CA ARG A 455 -22.87 -21.33 -2.70
C ARG A 455 -23.36 -21.23 -4.13
N ARG A 456 -24.68 -21.20 -4.33
CA ARG A 456 -25.28 -20.85 -5.62
C ARG A 456 -25.11 -19.35 -5.86
N GLY A 457 -24.99 -18.93 -7.12
CA GLY A 457 -24.95 -17.52 -7.47
C GLY A 457 -26.28 -16.83 -7.18
N VAL A 458 -27.29 -17.10 -8.00
CA VAL A 458 -28.60 -16.45 -7.92
C VAL A 458 -29.74 -17.47 -7.78
N LEU A 459 -30.69 -17.17 -6.90
CA LEU A 459 -31.91 -17.92 -6.69
C LEU A 459 -33.14 -17.04 -6.99
N CYS A 460 -34.01 -17.54 -7.87
CA CYS A 460 -35.36 -17.02 -8.09
C CYS A 460 -36.37 -18.13 -7.80
N ASP A 461 -36.98 -18.11 -6.61
CA ASP A 461 -37.85 -19.18 -6.11
C ASP A 461 -39.26 -18.67 -5.80
N SER A 462 -40.09 -18.68 -6.84
CA SER A 462 -41.49 -18.24 -6.88
C SER A 462 -41.75 -16.75 -6.63
N GLY A 463 -42.65 -16.18 -7.44
CA GLY A 463 -43.10 -14.79 -7.30
C GLY A 463 -42.42 -13.82 -8.26
N GLU A 464 -41.19 -14.10 -8.69
CA GLU A 464 -40.49 -13.26 -9.67
C GLU A 464 -41.17 -13.29 -11.03
N THR A 465 -41.28 -12.12 -11.65
CA THR A 465 -41.90 -11.92 -12.96
C THR A 465 -40.88 -11.36 -13.95
N ALA A 466 -41.30 -11.05 -15.18
CA ALA A 466 -40.40 -10.43 -16.16
C ALA A 466 -39.87 -9.05 -15.71
N ASP A 467 -40.52 -8.43 -14.73
CA ASP A 467 -40.10 -7.18 -14.09
C ASP A 467 -39.01 -7.39 -13.02
N THR A 468 -38.68 -8.65 -12.68
CA THR A 468 -37.45 -8.99 -11.95
C THR A 468 -36.31 -9.10 -12.96
N ILE A 469 -35.46 -8.07 -13.02
CA ILE A 469 -34.38 -7.94 -14.00
C ILE A 469 -33.03 -8.13 -13.29
N ILE A 470 -32.19 -9.02 -13.82
CA ILE A 470 -30.80 -9.22 -13.37
C ILE A 470 -29.88 -8.92 -14.55
N GLU A 471 -29.02 -7.91 -14.42
CA GLU A 471 -28.29 -7.34 -15.55
C GLU A 471 -26.80 -7.08 -15.27
N GLY A 472 -25.93 -7.50 -16.20
CA GLY A 472 -24.54 -7.04 -16.22
C GLY A 472 -23.62 -7.69 -15.17
N PHE A 473 -23.83 -8.95 -14.78
CA PHE A 473 -23.00 -9.63 -13.79
C PHE A 473 -22.18 -10.78 -14.38
N THR A 474 -20.96 -10.97 -13.89
CA THR A 474 -20.27 -12.26 -14.00
C THR A 474 -20.59 -13.13 -12.79
N ILE A 475 -21.39 -14.18 -12.98
CA ILE A 475 -21.74 -15.18 -11.99
C ILE A 475 -20.79 -16.36 -12.15
N ARG A 476 -19.83 -16.50 -11.22
CA ARG A 476 -18.73 -17.45 -11.38
C ARG A 476 -18.31 -18.20 -10.13
N ASN A 477 -17.72 -19.37 -10.36
CA ASN A 477 -17.20 -20.22 -9.28
C ASN A 477 -18.28 -20.50 -8.22
N CYS A 478 -19.54 -20.69 -8.62
CA CYS A 478 -20.63 -21.04 -7.72
C CYS A 478 -20.87 -22.56 -7.74
N ALA A 479 -21.38 -23.11 -6.64
CA ALA A 479 -21.76 -24.52 -6.56
C ALA A 479 -23.16 -24.68 -5.97
N ALA A 480 -24.00 -25.51 -6.61
CA ALA A 480 -25.36 -25.72 -6.15
C ALA A 480 -25.41 -26.40 -4.76
N PRO A 481 -26.02 -25.76 -3.74
CA PRO A 481 -26.28 -26.38 -2.45
C PRO A 481 -27.39 -27.43 -2.58
N LEU A 482 -27.59 -28.22 -1.53
CA LEU A 482 -28.75 -29.11 -1.44
C LEU A 482 -30.04 -28.28 -1.35
N TYR A 483 -31.00 -28.58 -2.22
CA TYR A 483 -32.22 -27.81 -2.36
C TYR A 483 -33.45 -28.73 -2.45
N ASP A 484 -34.46 -28.51 -1.60
CA ASP A 484 -35.72 -29.28 -1.57
C ASP A 484 -36.66 -28.77 -2.66
N LEU A 485 -36.46 -29.31 -3.87
CA LEU A 485 -37.25 -28.95 -5.05
C LEU A 485 -38.77 -29.07 -4.81
N PHE A 486 -39.23 -30.02 -3.98
CA PHE A 486 -40.66 -30.32 -3.81
C PHE A 486 -41.26 -29.84 -2.49
N GLY A 487 -40.50 -29.13 -1.66
CA GLY A 487 -40.96 -28.56 -0.38
C GLY A 487 -41.58 -29.59 0.59
N ASN A 488 -41.18 -30.86 0.52
CA ASN A 488 -41.79 -31.96 1.28
C ASN A 488 -41.00 -32.36 2.53
N GLY A 489 -39.87 -31.71 2.80
CA GLY A 489 -39.17 -31.75 4.07
C GLY A 489 -38.53 -33.10 4.43
N ASN A 490 -38.31 -34.03 3.49
CA ASN A 490 -37.38 -35.17 3.65
C ASN A 490 -37.06 -35.94 2.34
N ALA A 491 -35.74 -36.18 2.15
CA ALA A 491 -35.07 -37.23 1.36
C ALA A 491 -34.83 -37.08 -0.16
N ASN A 492 -35.31 -36.02 -0.83
CA ASN A 492 -35.03 -35.78 -2.25
C ASN A 492 -34.44 -34.38 -2.48
N GLU A 493 -33.42 -34.01 -1.72
CA GLU A 493 -32.68 -32.76 -1.96
C GLU A 493 -31.82 -32.92 -3.21
N PHE A 494 -31.95 -31.99 -4.15
CA PHE A 494 -31.18 -31.97 -5.39
C PHE A 494 -30.24 -30.77 -5.38
N GLN A 495 -29.10 -30.92 -6.05
CA GLN A 495 -28.16 -29.83 -6.31
C GLN A 495 -28.51 -29.25 -7.67
N LEU A 496 -29.16 -28.10 -7.72
CA LEU A 496 -29.72 -27.51 -8.94
C LEU A 496 -29.17 -26.11 -9.17
N GLY A 497 -28.80 -25.77 -10.41
CA GLY A 497 -28.47 -24.41 -10.80
C GLY A 497 -27.26 -23.88 -10.06
N GLY A 498 -26.04 -24.29 -10.42
CA GLY A 498 -24.83 -23.86 -9.72
C GLY A 498 -24.62 -22.34 -9.79
N GLY A 499 -24.80 -21.77 -10.99
CA GLY A 499 -24.83 -20.33 -11.20
C GLY A 499 -26.19 -19.75 -10.83
N ILE A 500 -27.25 -20.14 -11.55
CA ILE A 500 -28.61 -19.62 -11.38
C ILE A 500 -29.62 -20.77 -11.24
N LEU A 501 -30.51 -20.66 -10.24
CA LEU A 501 -31.71 -21.50 -10.12
C LEU A 501 -32.96 -20.64 -10.32
N VAL A 502 -33.77 -20.98 -11.32
CA VAL A 502 -35.10 -20.39 -11.56
C VAL A 502 -36.16 -21.46 -11.34
N LYS A 503 -37.01 -21.28 -10.34
CA LYS A 503 -38.08 -22.21 -10.00
C LYS A 503 -39.41 -21.48 -9.84
N ASP A 504 -40.42 -21.95 -10.59
CA ASP A 504 -41.79 -21.41 -10.56
C ASP A 504 -41.84 -19.87 -10.70
N SER A 505 -40.87 -19.32 -11.46
CA SER A 505 -40.59 -17.90 -11.58
C SER A 505 -40.20 -17.54 -13.02
N SER A 506 -40.33 -16.28 -13.41
CA SER A 506 -40.11 -15.82 -14.79
C SER A 506 -39.27 -14.54 -14.89
N PRO A 507 -38.05 -14.48 -14.30
CA PRO A 507 -37.18 -13.30 -14.36
C PRO A 507 -36.64 -13.04 -15.78
N THR A 508 -36.16 -11.81 -16.00
CA THR A 508 -35.40 -11.41 -17.19
C THR A 508 -33.92 -11.27 -16.83
N ILE A 509 -33.04 -11.99 -17.50
CA ILE A 509 -31.58 -11.96 -17.29
C ILE A 509 -30.91 -11.40 -18.55
N ILE A 510 -30.09 -10.36 -18.40
CA ILE A 510 -29.52 -9.59 -19.51
C ILE A 510 -28.01 -9.40 -19.27
N ASP A 511 -27.20 -9.44 -20.33
CA ASP A 511 -25.77 -9.04 -20.30
C ASP A 511 -24.95 -9.74 -19.20
N CYS A 512 -25.31 -10.98 -18.86
CA CYS A 512 -24.67 -11.74 -17.79
C CYS A 512 -23.69 -12.79 -18.34
N ILE A 513 -22.56 -12.97 -17.65
CA ILE A 513 -21.60 -14.05 -17.89
C ILE A 513 -21.77 -15.09 -16.78
N ILE A 514 -22.26 -16.30 -17.11
CA ILE A 514 -22.43 -17.41 -16.19
C ILE A 514 -21.33 -18.44 -16.48
N GLU A 515 -20.24 -18.41 -15.70
CA GLU A 515 -19.07 -19.24 -15.97
C GLU A 515 -18.51 -20.04 -14.80
N ASN A 516 -17.86 -21.16 -15.08
CA ASN A 516 -17.14 -21.95 -14.06
C ASN A 516 -18.02 -22.38 -12.86
N ASN A 517 -19.33 -22.50 -13.06
CA ASN A 517 -20.26 -22.93 -12.02
C ASN A 517 -20.51 -24.43 -12.10
N THR A 518 -20.82 -25.04 -10.95
CA THR A 518 -20.99 -26.49 -10.86
C THR A 518 -22.27 -26.88 -10.13
N ALA A 519 -22.98 -27.87 -10.64
CA ALA A 519 -23.97 -28.63 -9.89
C ALA A 519 -23.32 -29.96 -9.45
N PRO A 520 -22.73 -30.02 -8.25
CA PRO A 520 -21.86 -31.13 -7.87
C PRO A 520 -22.58 -32.48 -7.78
N GLY A 521 -21.80 -33.56 -7.80
CA GLY A 521 -22.31 -34.92 -7.61
C GLY A 521 -23.33 -35.35 -8.68
N ASN A 522 -24.59 -35.53 -8.27
CA ASN A 522 -25.69 -35.89 -9.16
C ASN A 522 -26.56 -34.68 -9.56
N GLY A 523 -26.07 -33.46 -9.33
CA GLY A 523 -26.78 -32.22 -9.57
C GLY A 523 -27.04 -31.90 -11.05
N PHE A 524 -27.98 -30.99 -11.30
CA PHE A 524 -28.47 -30.66 -12.64
C PHE A 524 -28.37 -29.16 -12.91
N GLY A 525 -28.09 -28.76 -14.15
CA GLY A 525 -27.97 -27.34 -14.50
C GLY A 525 -26.74 -26.72 -13.86
N GLY A 526 -25.54 -27.07 -14.36
CA GLY A 526 -24.29 -26.59 -13.80
C GLY A 526 -24.20 -25.06 -13.76
N GLY A 527 -24.51 -24.44 -14.89
CA GLY A 527 -24.70 -23.00 -14.99
C GLY A 527 -26.08 -22.61 -14.52
N ILE A 528 -27.11 -23.09 -15.22
CA ILE A 528 -28.50 -22.67 -15.04
C ILE A 528 -29.40 -23.90 -14.90
N PHE A 529 -30.29 -23.87 -13.92
CA PHE A 529 -31.46 -24.73 -13.88
C PHE A 529 -32.73 -23.89 -13.93
N THR A 530 -33.65 -24.22 -14.83
CA THR A 530 -34.98 -23.62 -14.88
C THR A 530 -36.04 -24.70 -14.72
N GLY A 531 -37.05 -24.51 -13.88
CA GLY A 531 -38.17 -25.44 -13.88
C GLY A 531 -39.48 -24.97 -13.25
N ALA A 532 -40.56 -25.66 -13.61
CA ALA A 532 -41.90 -25.46 -13.10
C ALA A 532 -42.44 -26.73 -12.43
N ILE A 533 -42.88 -26.61 -11.18
CA ILE A 533 -43.47 -27.71 -10.41
C ILE A 533 -44.95 -27.42 -10.17
N ASP A 534 -45.26 -26.23 -9.67
CA ASP A 534 -46.61 -25.81 -9.28
C ASP A 534 -47.05 -24.49 -9.97
N GLY A 535 -46.15 -23.81 -10.69
CA GLY A 535 -46.38 -22.49 -11.31
C GLY A 535 -46.13 -22.40 -12.83
N GLN A 536 -46.11 -21.17 -13.35
CA GLN A 536 -45.60 -20.87 -14.70
C GLN A 536 -44.14 -20.41 -14.58
N CYS A 537 -43.26 -21.01 -15.38
CA CYS A 537 -41.86 -20.64 -15.51
C CYS A 537 -41.64 -20.28 -16.98
N GLN A 538 -41.29 -19.03 -17.26
CA GLN A 538 -40.87 -18.54 -18.58
C GLN A 538 -39.79 -17.46 -18.40
N PRO A 539 -38.62 -17.80 -17.83
CA PRO A 539 -37.50 -16.87 -17.79
C PRO A 539 -37.03 -16.52 -19.20
N ASN A 540 -36.52 -15.31 -19.33
CA ASN A 540 -35.97 -14.78 -20.57
C ASN A 540 -34.49 -14.43 -20.37
N PHE A 541 -33.62 -14.95 -21.24
CA PHE A 541 -32.19 -14.62 -21.23
C PHE A 541 -31.82 -13.91 -22.53
N ILE A 542 -31.15 -12.77 -22.41
CA ILE A 542 -30.74 -11.95 -23.55
C ILE A 542 -29.25 -11.64 -23.41
N ASN A 543 -28.49 -11.80 -24.50
CA ASN A 543 -27.07 -11.43 -24.56
C ASN A 543 -26.21 -11.98 -23.40
N CYS A 544 -26.44 -13.25 -23.05
CA CYS A 544 -25.72 -13.92 -21.99
C CYS A 544 -24.63 -14.84 -22.54
N LEU A 545 -23.52 -14.98 -21.81
CA LEU A 545 -22.49 -16.00 -22.05
C LEU A 545 -22.59 -17.08 -20.96
N ILE A 546 -22.81 -18.33 -21.34
CA ILE A 546 -22.87 -19.48 -20.43
C ILE A 546 -21.73 -20.43 -20.78
N SER A 547 -20.65 -20.40 -20.00
CA SER A 547 -19.43 -21.13 -20.35
C SER A 547 -18.75 -21.91 -19.23
N ASN A 548 -18.09 -23.02 -19.58
CA ASN A 548 -17.28 -23.79 -18.63
C ASN A 548 -18.03 -24.26 -17.37
N ASN A 549 -19.36 -24.42 -17.45
CA ASN A 549 -20.15 -24.91 -16.34
C ASN A 549 -20.26 -26.45 -16.37
N SER A 550 -20.44 -27.05 -15.19
CA SER A 550 -20.44 -28.50 -15.04
C SER A 550 -21.63 -29.04 -14.24
N GLY A 551 -22.29 -30.09 -14.73
CA GLY A 551 -23.38 -30.76 -14.03
C GLY A 551 -23.47 -32.23 -14.38
N LYS A 552 -24.45 -32.96 -13.84
CA LYS A 552 -24.76 -34.31 -14.31
C LYS A 552 -25.43 -34.29 -15.67
N ASN A 553 -26.53 -33.56 -15.81
CA ASN A 553 -27.15 -33.25 -17.10
C ASN A 553 -27.35 -31.73 -17.15
N GLY A 554 -27.34 -31.16 -18.35
CA GLY A 554 -27.43 -29.72 -18.53
C GLY A 554 -26.21 -29.04 -17.92
N GLY A 555 -25.03 -29.28 -18.47
CA GLY A 555 -23.79 -28.66 -17.98
C GLY A 555 -23.93 -27.13 -17.95
N GLY A 556 -24.37 -26.56 -19.07
CA GLY A 556 -24.73 -25.16 -19.20
C GLY A 556 -26.12 -24.91 -18.63
N VAL A 557 -27.15 -25.47 -19.28
CA VAL A 557 -28.56 -25.22 -18.96
C VAL A 557 -29.33 -26.53 -18.84
N TYR A 558 -30.09 -26.68 -17.76
CA TYR A 558 -31.12 -27.70 -17.63
C TYR A 558 -32.50 -27.03 -17.56
N ALA A 559 -33.36 -27.32 -18.54
CA ALA A 559 -34.75 -26.88 -18.54
C ALA A 559 -35.69 -28.06 -18.17
N TYR A 560 -36.38 -27.96 -17.03
CA TYR A 560 -37.24 -29.00 -16.45
C TYR A 560 -38.68 -28.51 -16.25
N TYR A 561 -39.61 -28.90 -17.12
CA TYR A 561 -41.00 -28.42 -17.09
C TYR A 561 -41.13 -26.87 -17.19
N GLY A 562 -42.16 -26.38 -17.88
CA GLY A 562 -42.35 -24.94 -18.13
C GLY A 562 -41.81 -24.49 -19.49
N SER A 563 -41.44 -23.22 -19.61
CA SER A 563 -40.91 -22.60 -20.84
C SER A 563 -39.60 -21.85 -20.55
N LEU A 564 -38.77 -21.67 -21.56
CA LEU A 564 -37.53 -20.89 -21.48
C LEU A 564 -37.32 -20.21 -22.83
N ASP A 565 -37.11 -18.91 -22.83
CA ASP A 565 -36.73 -18.16 -24.03
C ASP A 565 -35.30 -17.65 -23.85
N MET A 566 -34.43 -17.91 -24.83
CA MET A 566 -33.07 -17.35 -24.86
C MET A 566 -32.78 -16.74 -26.23
N GLN A 567 -32.21 -15.53 -26.22
CA GLN A 567 -31.90 -14.76 -27.42
C GLN A 567 -30.49 -14.18 -27.39
N SER A 568 -29.86 -14.11 -28.57
CA SER A 568 -28.58 -13.43 -28.78
C SER A 568 -27.48 -13.87 -27.82
N SER A 569 -27.50 -15.13 -27.37
CA SER A 569 -26.65 -15.62 -26.28
C SER A 569 -25.76 -16.77 -26.74
N ARG A 570 -24.64 -16.98 -26.03
CA ARG A 570 -23.69 -18.06 -26.31
C ARG A 570 -23.65 -19.07 -25.18
N VAL A 571 -23.76 -20.36 -25.51
CA VAL A 571 -23.62 -21.48 -24.58
C VAL A 571 -22.47 -22.36 -25.05
N SER A 572 -21.31 -22.25 -24.39
CA SER A 572 -20.09 -22.90 -24.87
C SER A 572 -19.27 -23.63 -23.82
N GLU A 573 -18.57 -24.69 -24.21
CA GLU A 573 -17.58 -25.38 -23.34
C GLU A 573 -18.15 -25.95 -22.03
N ASN A 574 -19.46 -26.13 -21.95
CA ASN A 574 -20.07 -26.71 -20.76
C ASN A 574 -20.00 -28.24 -20.79
N MET A 575 -19.93 -28.84 -19.60
CA MET A 575 -19.73 -30.28 -19.42
C MET A 575 -20.87 -30.92 -18.62
N ALA A 576 -21.48 -31.94 -19.19
CA ALA A 576 -22.33 -32.86 -18.46
C ALA A 576 -21.57 -34.16 -18.20
N SER A 577 -21.38 -34.51 -16.93
CA SER A 577 -20.75 -35.77 -16.50
C SER A 577 -21.66 -37.00 -16.68
N GLY A 578 -22.96 -36.76 -16.83
CA GLY A 578 -23.95 -37.72 -17.31
C GLY A 578 -23.87 -37.92 -18.82
N THR A 579 -24.91 -38.54 -19.39
CA THR A 579 -24.88 -38.95 -20.80
C THR A 579 -25.49 -37.95 -21.76
N LEU A 580 -26.07 -36.83 -21.29
CA LEU A 580 -26.86 -35.92 -22.14
C LEU A 580 -26.70 -34.45 -21.75
N GLY A 581 -26.69 -33.58 -22.77
CA GLY A 581 -26.89 -32.14 -22.66
C GLY A 581 -25.75 -31.41 -21.97
N GLY A 582 -24.60 -31.36 -22.63
CA GLY A 582 -23.49 -30.51 -22.20
C GLY A 582 -23.89 -29.04 -22.21
N GLY A 583 -24.43 -28.57 -23.34
CA GLY A 583 -24.96 -27.21 -23.46
C GLY A 583 -26.34 -27.11 -22.84
N PHE A 584 -27.34 -27.72 -23.49
CA PHE A 584 -28.72 -27.78 -23.02
C PHE A 584 -29.18 -29.22 -22.77
N PHE A 585 -29.86 -29.43 -21.65
CA PHE A 585 -30.71 -30.61 -21.42
C PHE A 585 -32.15 -30.17 -21.19
N ILE A 586 -33.06 -30.61 -22.06
CA ILE A 586 -34.46 -30.19 -22.07
C ILE A 586 -35.33 -31.40 -21.72
N ASP A 587 -35.97 -31.35 -20.56
CA ASP A 587 -36.84 -32.40 -20.04
C ASP A 587 -38.24 -31.85 -19.77
N ASN A 588 -39.20 -32.24 -20.63
CA ASN A 588 -40.61 -31.82 -20.55
C ASN A 588 -40.84 -30.30 -20.50
N ALA A 589 -39.91 -29.50 -21.03
CA ALA A 589 -40.01 -28.04 -21.14
C ALA A 589 -40.19 -27.58 -22.60
N SER A 590 -40.71 -26.37 -22.79
CA SER A 590 -40.83 -25.68 -24.07
C SER A 590 -39.75 -24.61 -24.20
N VAL A 591 -38.64 -24.93 -24.85
CA VAL A 591 -37.52 -24.00 -25.04
C VAL A 591 -37.59 -23.35 -26.42
N THR A 592 -37.48 -22.02 -26.48
CA THR A 592 -37.36 -21.25 -27.72
C THR A 592 -35.98 -20.59 -27.77
N LEU A 593 -35.24 -20.81 -28.85
CA LEU A 593 -33.90 -20.26 -29.05
C LEU A 593 -33.88 -19.38 -30.30
N GLY A 594 -33.34 -18.17 -30.21
CA GLY A 594 -33.11 -17.27 -31.34
C GLY A 594 -31.74 -16.63 -31.28
N ASP A 595 -31.06 -16.50 -32.43
CA ASP A 595 -29.72 -15.90 -32.52
C ASP A 595 -28.71 -16.48 -31.51
N MET A 596 -28.80 -17.79 -31.20
CA MET A 596 -27.94 -18.45 -30.23
C MET A 596 -26.68 -19.04 -30.86
N GLU A 597 -25.56 -19.01 -30.14
CA GLU A 597 -24.38 -19.83 -30.43
C GLU A 597 -24.22 -20.96 -29.40
N VAL A 598 -24.54 -22.21 -29.76
CA VAL A 598 -24.40 -23.37 -28.87
C VAL A 598 -23.30 -24.29 -29.37
N CYS A 599 -22.15 -24.27 -28.69
CA CYS A 599 -20.93 -24.86 -29.26
C CYS A 599 -19.94 -25.46 -28.25
N ALA A 600 -19.08 -26.38 -28.70
CA ALA A 600 -18.01 -26.97 -27.87
C ALA A 600 -18.45 -27.60 -26.53
N ASN A 601 -19.74 -27.86 -26.34
CA ASN A 601 -20.25 -28.49 -25.13
C ASN A 601 -20.11 -30.02 -25.21
N THR A 602 -19.98 -30.69 -24.06
CA THR A 602 -19.82 -32.15 -23.98
C THR A 602 -20.83 -32.78 -23.01
N PRO A 603 -21.46 -33.92 -23.35
CA PRO A 603 -21.30 -34.69 -24.58
C PRO A 603 -22.07 -34.13 -25.79
N ASP A 604 -23.15 -33.38 -25.56
CA ASP A 604 -24.04 -32.87 -26.61
C ASP A 604 -24.25 -31.36 -26.49
N GLN A 605 -24.46 -30.68 -27.63
CA GLN A 605 -24.79 -29.25 -27.63
C GLN A 605 -26.19 -29.00 -27.06
N ILE A 606 -27.19 -29.71 -27.57
CA ILE A 606 -28.59 -29.65 -27.13
C ILE A 606 -29.15 -31.07 -27.11
N ALA A 607 -29.73 -31.47 -25.98
CA ALA A 607 -30.41 -32.75 -25.82
C ALA A 607 -31.87 -32.50 -25.41
N GLY A 608 -32.82 -32.85 -26.29
CA GLY A 608 -34.27 -32.65 -26.12
C GLY A 608 -34.87 -31.81 -27.25
N ASP A 609 -36.19 -31.62 -27.21
CA ASP A 609 -36.93 -30.86 -28.24
C ASP A 609 -36.90 -29.36 -27.95
N TRP A 610 -36.68 -28.53 -28.97
CA TRP A 610 -36.67 -27.07 -28.87
C TRP A 610 -37.25 -26.41 -30.13
N ASN A 611 -37.67 -25.15 -30.00
CA ASN A 611 -38.24 -24.34 -31.06
C ASN A 611 -37.21 -23.34 -31.59
N ASP A 612 -36.95 -23.40 -32.90
CA ASP A 612 -36.03 -22.50 -33.59
C ASP A 612 -36.74 -21.21 -34.01
N ALA A 613 -36.34 -20.08 -33.41
CA ALA A 613 -36.80 -18.74 -33.76
C ALA A 613 -35.95 -18.07 -34.86
N GLY A 614 -34.92 -18.74 -35.38
CA GLY A 614 -33.99 -18.24 -36.40
C GLY A 614 -32.64 -17.82 -35.83
N GLY A 615 -31.61 -17.75 -36.68
CA GLY A 615 -30.28 -17.22 -36.35
C GLY A 615 -29.36 -18.11 -35.49
N ASN A 616 -29.80 -19.32 -35.15
CA ASN A 616 -29.05 -20.21 -34.26
C ASN A 616 -27.90 -20.94 -34.97
N TYR A 617 -26.71 -20.95 -34.34
CA TYR A 617 -25.56 -21.77 -34.70
C TYR A 617 -25.33 -22.87 -33.64
N VAL A 618 -25.51 -24.14 -34.02
CA VAL A 618 -25.33 -25.29 -33.11
C VAL A 618 -24.28 -26.23 -33.69
N SER A 619 -23.11 -26.34 -33.05
CA SER A 619 -21.97 -27.08 -33.62
C SER A 619 -21.03 -27.67 -32.55
N GLY A 620 -20.22 -28.65 -32.91
CA GLY A 620 -19.19 -29.19 -32.00
C GLY A 620 -18.01 -28.24 -31.77
N ILE A 621 -17.89 -27.17 -32.56
CA ILE A 621 -16.81 -26.19 -32.50
C ILE A 621 -17.46 -24.80 -32.54
N CYS A 622 -17.02 -23.90 -31.67
CA CYS A 622 -17.51 -22.52 -31.65
C CYS A 622 -17.07 -21.76 -32.90
N LEU A 623 -17.89 -20.81 -33.32
CA LEU A 623 -17.46 -19.79 -34.26
C LEU A 623 -16.31 -19.04 -33.59
N SER A 624 -15.21 -18.94 -34.31
CA SER A 624 -14.14 -18.05 -33.92
C SER A 624 -14.58 -16.63 -34.23
N THR A 625 -14.66 -15.81 -33.19
CA THR A 625 -14.87 -14.37 -33.29
C THR A 625 -13.56 -13.65 -33.07
N GLY A 626 -13.49 -12.42 -33.53
CA GLY A 626 -12.28 -11.61 -33.51
C GLY A 626 -12.59 -10.17 -33.84
N ALA A 627 -11.64 -9.28 -33.55
CA ALA A 627 -11.78 -7.87 -33.80
C ALA A 627 -12.10 -7.58 -35.27
N CYS A 628 -13.17 -6.84 -35.47
CA CYS A 628 -13.63 -6.30 -36.73
C CYS A 628 -13.45 -4.78 -36.70
N CYS A 629 -12.61 -4.27 -37.59
CA CYS A 629 -12.30 -2.85 -37.64
C CYS A 629 -13.13 -2.13 -38.72
N ILE A 630 -14.01 -1.22 -38.30
CA ILE A 630 -14.79 -0.34 -39.18
C ILE A 630 -14.33 1.10 -38.94
N GLY A 631 -13.34 1.57 -39.71
CA GLY A 631 -12.67 2.84 -39.40
C GLY A 631 -11.80 2.69 -38.16
N ASN A 632 -12.01 3.53 -37.14
CA ASN A 632 -11.35 3.43 -35.83
C ASN A 632 -12.19 2.64 -34.80
N ASP A 633 -13.43 2.28 -35.15
CA ASP A 633 -14.32 1.53 -34.25
C ASP A 633 -13.99 0.02 -34.35
N CYS A 634 -13.90 -0.64 -33.20
CA CYS A 634 -13.66 -2.07 -33.08
C CYS A 634 -14.91 -2.77 -32.53
N THR A 635 -15.38 -3.80 -33.22
CA THR A 635 -16.41 -4.73 -32.72
C THR A 635 -15.88 -6.16 -32.74
N VAL A 636 -16.26 -7.01 -31.77
CA VAL A 636 -15.90 -8.43 -31.79
C VAL A 636 -17.01 -9.18 -32.53
N GLU A 637 -16.71 -9.64 -33.75
CA GLU A 637 -17.68 -10.27 -34.64
C GLU A 637 -17.11 -11.55 -35.24
N THR A 638 -17.90 -12.31 -36.00
CA THR A 638 -17.35 -13.37 -36.84
C THR A 638 -16.67 -12.76 -38.07
N SER A 639 -15.77 -13.51 -38.72
CA SER A 639 -15.17 -13.04 -39.99
C SER A 639 -16.23 -12.71 -41.06
N ASP A 640 -17.32 -13.48 -41.13
CA ASP A 640 -18.36 -13.30 -42.13
C ASP A 640 -19.23 -12.07 -41.84
N ASP A 641 -19.55 -11.82 -40.56
CA ASP A 641 -20.31 -10.64 -40.12
C ASP A 641 -19.49 -9.36 -40.29
N CYS A 642 -18.19 -9.43 -39.98
CA CYS A 642 -17.28 -8.32 -40.17
C CYS A 642 -17.21 -7.87 -41.65
N ASP A 643 -17.11 -8.85 -42.55
CA ASP A 643 -17.14 -8.60 -43.99
C ASP A 643 -18.50 -8.04 -44.45
N ALA A 644 -19.61 -8.53 -43.89
CA ALA A 644 -20.96 -8.06 -44.19
C ALA A 644 -21.20 -6.60 -43.72
N ASN A 645 -20.60 -6.23 -42.59
CA ASN A 645 -20.66 -4.89 -42.01
C ASN A 645 -19.65 -3.90 -42.64
N GLY A 646 -18.82 -4.36 -43.59
CA GLY A 646 -17.85 -3.54 -44.29
C GLY A 646 -16.59 -3.23 -43.48
N GLY A 647 -16.34 -4.01 -42.43
CA GLY A 647 -15.14 -3.96 -41.61
C GLY A 647 -14.00 -4.82 -42.14
N LYS A 648 -12.87 -4.76 -41.45
CA LYS A 648 -11.70 -5.61 -41.70
C LYS A 648 -11.48 -6.52 -40.50
N TYR A 649 -11.65 -7.82 -40.72
CA TYR A 649 -11.43 -8.82 -39.69
C TYR A 649 -9.93 -9.00 -39.42
N VAL A 650 -9.53 -8.88 -38.15
CA VAL A 650 -8.12 -8.90 -37.73
C VAL A 650 -7.62 -10.33 -37.50
N GLY A 651 -8.51 -11.23 -37.06
CA GLY A 651 -8.22 -12.64 -36.86
C GLY A 651 -8.93 -13.20 -35.62
N ASP A 652 -9.04 -14.51 -35.57
CA ASP A 652 -9.72 -15.25 -34.50
C ASP A 652 -9.10 -14.98 -33.12
N ALA A 653 -9.95 -14.83 -32.11
CA ALA A 653 -9.60 -14.51 -30.72
C ALA A 653 -8.79 -13.21 -30.54
N THR A 654 -8.85 -12.30 -31.52
CA THR A 654 -8.28 -10.96 -31.38
C THR A 654 -9.27 -10.08 -30.62
N PRO A 655 -8.95 -9.55 -29.42
CA PRO A 655 -9.87 -8.72 -28.65
C PRO A 655 -9.98 -7.30 -29.22
N CYS A 656 -11.08 -6.61 -28.92
CA CYS A 656 -11.21 -5.16 -29.08
C CYS A 656 -10.65 -4.40 -27.87
N GLU A 657 -9.51 -4.86 -27.34
CA GLU A 657 -8.82 -4.22 -26.23
C GLU A 657 -7.60 -3.47 -26.75
N GLY A 658 -7.38 -2.27 -26.23
CA GLY A 658 -6.35 -1.37 -26.73
C GLY A 658 -6.61 -0.94 -28.16
N ASN A 659 -5.54 -0.86 -28.96
CA ASN A 659 -5.55 -0.16 -30.24
C ASN A 659 -5.65 -1.09 -31.46
N THR A 660 -6.45 -2.16 -31.36
CA THR A 660 -6.62 -3.20 -32.39
C THR A 660 -7.03 -2.66 -33.76
N CYS A 661 -7.63 -1.47 -33.80
CA CYS A 661 -8.10 -0.81 -35.03
C CYS A 661 -7.40 0.52 -35.37
N PHE A 662 -6.29 0.87 -34.71
CA PHE A 662 -5.57 2.12 -35.04
C PHE A 662 -4.89 2.11 -36.40
N THR A 663 -4.74 3.30 -36.97
CA THR A 663 -4.20 3.52 -38.31
C THR A 663 -2.91 4.33 -38.39
N GLY A 664 -2.12 4.41 -37.29
CA GLY A 664 -0.74 4.92 -37.30
C GLY A 664 -0.38 5.87 -36.14
N PRO A 665 0.87 6.33 -36.04
CA PRO A 665 1.34 7.20 -34.95
C PRO A 665 0.62 8.56 -34.95
N THR A 666 0.31 9.04 -33.75
CA THR A 666 -0.39 10.30 -33.48
C THR A 666 0.53 11.29 -32.76
N THR A 667 0.32 12.59 -32.98
CA THR A 667 1.02 13.66 -32.27
C THR A 667 0.11 14.25 -31.20
N TRP A 668 0.59 14.34 -29.96
CA TRP A 668 -0.06 14.94 -28.81
C TRP A 668 0.66 16.22 -28.40
N THR A 669 -0.09 17.24 -27.98
CA THR A 669 0.48 18.51 -27.52
C THR A 669 0.18 18.77 -26.04
N VAL A 670 1.17 19.32 -25.31
CA VAL A 670 1.08 19.60 -23.87
C VAL A 670 1.39 21.06 -23.57
N SER A 671 0.52 21.76 -22.83
CA SER A 671 0.76 23.13 -22.38
C SER A 671 0.17 23.40 -21.00
N ALA A 672 0.99 23.84 -20.05
CA ALA A 672 0.55 24.15 -18.68
C ALA A 672 -0.56 25.23 -18.59
N ASN A 673 -0.72 26.09 -19.61
CA ASN A 673 -1.68 27.22 -19.59
C ASN A 673 -2.26 27.58 -20.97
N GLY A 674 -2.16 26.70 -21.98
CA GLY A 674 -2.47 27.00 -23.39
C GLY A 674 -3.52 26.06 -24.01
N PRO A 675 -3.98 26.34 -25.26
CA PRO A 675 -4.82 25.43 -26.01
C PRO A 675 -3.97 24.28 -26.59
N ALA A 676 -3.71 23.28 -25.76
CA ALA A 676 -3.06 22.02 -26.13
C ALA A 676 -4.02 20.85 -25.86
N ASP A 677 -3.65 19.63 -26.28
CA ASP A 677 -4.47 18.44 -26.03
C ASP A 677 -4.50 18.10 -24.53
N PHE A 678 -3.39 18.32 -23.82
CA PHE A 678 -3.24 18.09 -22.39
C PHE A 678 -2.59 19.27 -21.67
N ASN A 679 -2.85 19.41 -20.37
CA ASN A 679 -2.28 20.46 -19.53
C ASN A 679 -1.07 19.98 -18.70
N ASP A 680 -0.84 18.67 -18.64
CA ASP A 680 0.26 18.02 -17.95
C ASP A 680 0.84 16.90 -18.83
N ILE A 681 2.11 16.55 -18.56
CA ILE A 681 2.85 15.59 -19.39
C ILE A 681 2.33 14.17 -19.17
N GLN A 682 1.98 13.80 -17.94
CA GLN A 682 1.54 12.44 -17.62
C GLN A 682 0.27 12.06 -18.38
N SER A 683 -0.74 12.93 -18.43
CA SER A 683 -1.98 12.67 -19.16
C SER A 683 -1.74 12.42 -20.65
N ALA A 684 -0.75 13.09 -21.24
CA ALA A 684 -0.36 12.85 -22.63
C ALA A 684 0.35 11.51 -22.80
N VAL A 685 1.20 11.11 -21.86
CA VAL A 685 1.83 9.78 -21.84
C VAL A 685 0.79 8.69 -21.65
N ASP A 686 -0.19 8.88 -20.77
CA ASP A 686 -1.29 7.94 -20.52
C ASP A 686 -2.09 7.68 -21.79
N ALA A 687 -2.35 8.73 -22.58
CA ALA A 687 -3.07 8.67 -23.85
C ALA A 687 -2.24 8.16 -25.04
N ALA A 688 -0.91 8.27 -24.97
CA ALA A 688 -0.01 7.91 -26.07
C ALA A 688 0.14 6.39 -26.24
N TYR A 689 0.43 5.98 -27.47
CA TYR A 689 0.85 4.62 -27.84
C TYR A 689 2.28 4.59 -28.36
N ASP A 690 2.88 3.40 -28.45
CA ASP A 690 4.20 3.23 -29.06
C ASP A 690 4.26 3.86 -30.47
N GLY A 691 5.28 4.67 -30.70
CA GLY A 691 5.50 5.43 -31.92
C GLY A 691 4.85 6.82 -31.94
N ASP A 692 4.07 7.19 -30.93
CA ASP A 692 3.49 8.53 -30.81
C ASP A 692 4.54 9.58 -30.45
N GLU A 693 4.25 10.82 -30.83
CA GLU A 693 5.05 12.02 -30.55
C GLU A 693 4.31 12.90 -29.54
N ILE A 694 4.99 13.31 -28.47
CA ILE A 694 4.47 14.23 -27.45
C ILE A 694 5.30 15.51 -27.47
N ILE A 695 4.68 16.59 -27.92
CA ILE A 695 5.29 17.93 -28.03
C ILE A 695 4.89 18.78 -26.82
N VAL A 696 5.88 19.19 -26.03
CA VAL A 696 5.68 20.00 -24.82
C VAL A 696 6.05 21.46 -25.08
N TYR A 697 5.10 22.38 -24.85
CA TYR A 697 5.32 23.82 -24.96
C TYR A 697 6.05 24.41 -23.74
N PRO A 698 6.68 25.60 -23.85
CA PRO A 698 7.29 26.29 -22.71
C PRO A 698 6.40 26.36 -21.47
N GLY A 699 6.97 26.05 -20.31
CA GLY A 699 6.24 26.00 -19.05
C GLY A 699 7.00 25.30 -17.93
N VAL A 700 6.44 25.38 -16.73
CA VAL A 700 6.86 24.56 -15.57
C VAL A 700 5.81 23.48 -15.38
N TYR A 701 6.25 22.23 -15.45
CA TYR A 701 5.42 21.05 -15.33
C TYR A 701 5.77 20.34 -14.02
N THR A 702 4.75 20.15 -13.20
CA THR A 702 4.81 19.42 -11.94
C THR A 702 3.70 18.39 -11.89
N SER A 703 3.59 17.62 -10.81
CA SER A 703 2.59 16.57 -10.65
C SER A 703 1.97 16.61 -9.26
N THR A 704 0.80 15.99 -9.11
CA THR A 704 0.24 15.66 -7.79
C THR A 704 0.61 14.24 -7.35
N HIS A 705 1.17 13.42 -8.24
CA HIS A 705 1.60 12.06 -7.94
C HIS A 705 2.73 12.06 -6.90
N PRO A 706 2.67 11.25 -5.83
CA PRO A 706 3.67 11.26 -4.77
C PRO A 706 5.06 10.83 -5.27
N GLY A 707 5.14 9.87 -6.20
CA GLY A 707 6.38 9.25 -6.69
C GLY A 707 7.28 10.06 -7.65
N HIS A 708 6.68 10.75 -8.62
CA HIS A 708 7.36 11.29 -9.81
C HIS A 708 6.55 12.39 -10.49
N VAL A 709 7.16 13.14 -11.43
CA VAL A 709 6.45 14.06 -12.32
C VAL A 709 5.98 13.34 -13.59
N VAL A 710 6.81 12.47 -14.17
CA VAL A 710 6.49 11.74 -15.40
C VAL A 710 6.96 10.28 -15.32
N ASP A 711 6.07 9.32 -15.54
CA ASP A 711 6.34 7.90 -15.80
C ASP A 711 6.02 7.59 -17.27
N LEU A 712 6.98 6.99 -17.97
CA LEU A 712 6.92 6.67 -19.39
C LEU A 712 6.17 5.36 -19.68
N MET A 713 5.82 4.59 -18.63
CA MET A 713 4.92 3.43 -18.68
C MET A 713 5.32 2.33 -19.68
N GLY A 714 6.61 2.19 -19.99
CA GLY A 714 7.10 1.18 -20.92
C GLY A 714 6.91 1.54 -22.40
N LYS A 715 6.49 2.77 -22.70
CA LYS A 715 6.07 3.18 -24.05
C LYS A 715 7.24 3.71 -24.89
N ALA A 716 7.33 3.26 -26.14
CA ALA A 716 8.32 3.72 -27.12
C ALA A 716 7.84 5.01 -27.81
N ILE A 717 7.83 6.13 -27.05
CA ILE A 717 7.33 7.44 -27.49
C ILE A 717 8.44 8.48 -27.63
N TRP A 718 8.20 9.51 -28.45
CA TRP A 718 9.08 10.68 -28.52
C TRP A 718 8.52 11.84 -27.70
N LEU A 719 8.99 11.99 -26.47
CA LEU A 719 8.65 13.08 -25.56
C LEU A 719 9.69 14.20 -25.69
N HIS A 720 9.30 15.36 -26.21
CA HIS A 720 10.24 16.46 -26.38
C HIS A 720 9.65 17.86 -26.19
N SER A 721 10.51 18.76 -25.73
CA SER A 721 10.24 20.19 -25.73
C SER A 721 10.27 20.75 -27.16
N ILE A 722 9.38 21.70 -27.46
CA ILE A 722 9.40 22.43 -28.73
C ILE A 722 10.44 23.55 -28.77
N ASP A 723 10.77 24.13 -27.61
CA ASP A 723 11.62 25.34 -27.47
C ASP A 723 12.89 25.09 -26.65
N GLY A 724 13.19 23.82 -26.33
CA GLY A 724 14.39 23.39 -25.61
C GLY A 724 14.32 23.53 -24.08
N PRO A 725 15.43 23.18 -23.39
CA PRO A 725 15.45 23.04 -21.94
C PRO A 725 15.33 24.37 -21.19
N GLU A 726 15.85 25.46 -21.77
CA GLU A 726 15.85 26.82 -21.18
C GLU A 726 14.46 27.36 -20.79
N THR A 727 13.39 26.79 -21.34
CA THR A 727 12.02 27.28 -21.13
C THR A 727 11.01 26.20 -20.76
N THR A 728 11.40 24.92 -20.79
CA THR A 728 10.50 23.79 -20.55
C THR A 728 11.06 22.95 -19.41
N ILE A 729 10.45 23.11 -18.25
CA ILE A 729 10.97 22.67 -16.96
C ILE A 729 10.08 21.58 -16.38
N ILE A 730 10.66 20.43 -16.04
CA ILE A 730 10.07 19.39 -15.21
C ILE A 730 10.57 19.63 -13.79
N ASP A 731 9.67 20.00 -12.88
CA ASP A 731 9.98 20.41 -11.51
C ASP A 731 9.38 19.45 -10.48
N GLY A 732 10.26 18.78 -9.73
CA GLY A 732 9.88 17.83 -8.68
C GLY A 732 9.51 18.47 -7.33
N GLU A 733 9.58 19.80 -7.20
CA GLU A 733 9.20 20.57 -6.01
C GLU A 733 9.90 20.14 -4.70
N SER A 734 11.10 19.57 -4.84
CA SER A 734 11.89 18.89 -3.79
C SER A 734 11.14 17.77 -3.07
N SER A 735 10.13 17.19 -3.72
CA SER A 735 9.19 16.25 -3.09
C SER A 735 9.07 14.93 -3.84
N ARG A 736 9.48 14.86 -5.11
CA ARG A 736 9.31 13.68 -5.96
C ARG A 736 10.35 13.61 -7.06
N ARG A 737 10.42 12.49 -7.77
CA ARG A 737 11.32 12.33 -8.92
C ARG A 737 10.88 13.15 -10.12
N GLY A 738 11.80 13.46 -11.03
CA GLY A 738 11.46 14.09 -12.30
C GLY A 738 10.85 13.08 -13.26
N VAL A 739 11.70 12.28 -13.90
CA VAL A 739 11.30 11.30 -14.92
C VAL A 739 11.67 9.88 -14.50
N VAL A 740 10.75 8.94 -14.65
CA VAL A 740 10.96 7.53 -14.30
C VAL A 740 10.69 6.62 -15.50
N CYS A 741 11.53 5.60 -15.66
CA CYS A 741 11.38 4.50 -16.63
C CYS A 741 11.75 3.18 -15.94
N PHE A 742 10.77 2.32 -15.71
CA PHE A 742 10.98 1.04 -15.03
C PHE A 742 10.04 -0.08 -15.53
N ASN A 743 9.38 0.14 -16.66
CA ASN A 743 8.36 -0.75 -17.23
C ASN A 743 8.84 -1.42 -18.54
N GLY A 744 10.16 -1.44 -18.77
CA GLY A 744 10.79 -2.08 -19.92
C GLY A 744 10.96 -1.18 -21.14
N GLU A 745 10.98 0.14 -20.94
CA GLU A 745 11.28 1.13 -21.98
C GLU A 745 12.59 0.77 -22.70
N ASP A 746 12.63 0.92 -24.02
CA ASP A 746 13.83 0.68 -24.83
C ASP A 746 14.34 1.99 -25.45
N GLN A 747 15.34 1.91 -26.34
CA GLN A 747 15.93 3.08 -26.98
C GLN A 747 14.95 3.82 -27.91
N GLY A 748 13.76 3.26 -28.19
CA GLY A 748 12.65 3.92 -28.87
C GLY A 748 11.88 4.89 -27.98
N THR A 749 12.06 4.83 -26.65
CA THR A 749 11.62 5.87 -25.72
C THR A 749 12.63 7.01 -25.73
N LEU A 750 12.24 8.15 -26.30
CA LEU A 750 13.10 9.32 -26.50
C LEU A 750 12.65 10.46 -25.60
N ILE A 751 13.55 10.98 -24.76
CA ILE A 751 13.31 12.13 -23.89
C ILE A 751 14.27 13.25 -24.30
N GLN A 752 13.74 14.41 -24.69
CA GLN A 752 14.57 15.46 -25.28
C GLN A 752 14.19 16.90 -24.88
N GLY A 753 15.19 17.71 -24.54
CA GLY A 753 15.02 19.16 -24.48
C GLY A 753 14.40 19.71 -23.19
N PHE A 754 14.58 19.05 -22.04
CA PHE A 754 13.98 19.47 -20.77
C PHE A 754 15.02 19.95 -19.75
N THR A 755 14.67 20.96 -18.97
CA THR A 755 15.32 21.15 -17.65
C THR A 755 14.60 20.28 -16.62
N ILE A 756 15.32 19.39 -15.95
CA ILE A 756 14.80 18.52 -14.87
C ILE A 756 15.43 18.97 -13.56
N THR A 757 14.62 19.54 -12.67
CA THR A 757 15.15 20.25 -11.50
C THR A 757 14.31 20.09 -10.23
N GLN A 758 14.97 20.33 -9.09
CA GLN A 758 14.38 20.26 -7.76
C GLN A 758 13.68 18.92 -7.52
N CYS A 759 14.21 17.82 -8.04
CA CYS A 759 13.63 16.50 -7.83
C CYS A 759 14.31 15.78 -6.65
N LEU A 760 13.55 14.94 -5.96
CA LEU A 760 14.01 14.17 -4.80
C LEU A 760 13.80 12.67 -5.01
N GLY A 761 14.85 11.88 -4.83
CA GLY A 761 14.77 10.43 -4.70
C GLY A 761 14.10 10.09 -3.38
N ILE A 762 12.81 9.75 -3.44
CA ILE A 762 11.95 9.48 -2.29
C ILE A 762 11.72 7.99 -2.08
N GLU A 763 11.47 7.59 -0.83
CA GLU A 763 10.97 6.26 -0.45
C GLU A 763 9.56 6.09 -1.05
N TYR A 764 9.49 5.32 -2.13
CA TYR A 764 8.24 4.99 -2.82
C TYR A 764 8.33 3.54 -3.31
N ASP A 765 7.35 2.73 -2.92
CA ASP A 765 7.28 1.30 -3.25
C ASP A 765 6.85 1.13 -4.72
N TYR A 766 7.83 1.05 -5.62
CA TYR A 766 7.58 0.96 -7.06
C TYR A 766 7.24 -0.45 -7.50
N ASP A 767 7.60 -1.48 -6.73
CA ASP A 767 7.31 -2.87 -7.06
C ASP A 767 6.10 -3.45 -6.29
N GLY A 768 5.46 -2.64 -5.45
CA GLY A 768 4.27 -3.02 -4.69
C GLY A 768 4.56 -4.13 -3.68
N SER A 769 5.81 -4.25 -3.23
CA SER A 769 6.25 -5.33 -2.34
C SER A 769 5.92 -5.07 -0.87
N GLY A 770 5.44 -3.88 -0.53
CA GLY A 770 5.09 -3.46 0.82
C GLY A 770 6.29 -3.05 1.67
N GLY A 771 7.44 -2.71 1.06
CA GLY A 771 8.60 -2.23 1.80
C GLY A 771 9.67 -1.57 0.93
N TYR A 772 10.38 -0.59 1.51
CA TYR A 772 11.38 0.18 0.76
C TYR A 772 12.72 -0.55 0.62
N SER A 773 13.18 -0.68 -0.61
CA SER A 773 14.50 -1.15 -1.00
C SER A 773 15.46 0.01 -1.25
N TRP A 774 16.77 -0.23 -1.11
CA TRP A 774 17.80 0.80 -1.30
C TRP A 774 17.80 1.44 -2.70
N TRP A 775 17.29 0.73 -3.72
CA TRP A 775 17.17 1.24 -5.09
C TRP A 775 15.97 2.17 -5.27
N GLU A 776 14.96 2.07 -4.38
CA GLU A 776 13.75 2.88 -4.40
C GLU A 776 13.94 4.28 -3.82
N VAL A 777 15.15 4.61 -3.33
CA VAL A 777 15.53 5.96 -2.89
C VAL A 777 16.57 6.61 -3.82
N CYS A 778 16.80 6.02 -4.99
CA CYS A 778 17.77 6.50 -5.98
C CYS A 778 17.12 7.32 -7.11
N GLY A 779 17.90 8.10 -7.86
CA GLY A 779 17.45 8.81 -9.06
C GLY A 779 16.53 9.98 -8.76
N GLY A 780 17.09 11.09 -8.27
CA GLY A 780 16.31 12.30 -7.99
C GLY A 780 15.71 12.88 -9.26
N GLY A 781 16.56 13.33 -10.19
CA GLY A 781 16.09 13.87 -11.47
C GLY A 781 15.50 12.80 -12.38
N VAL A 782 16.29 11.77 -12.69
CA VAL A 782 15.95 10.73 -13.65
C VAL A 782 16.26 9.34 -13.08
N TYR A 783 15.36 8.40 -13.28
CA TYR A 783 15.45 7.05 -12.75
C TYR A 783 15.15 5.98 -13.80
N PHE A 784 16.14 5.15 -14.13
CA PHE A 784 16.04 4.03 -15.07
C PHE A 784 16.29 2.69 -14.37
N ARG A 785 15.34 1.74 -14.45
CA ARG A 785 15.52 0.40 -13.89
C ARG A 785 14.97 -0.67 -14.81
N GLY A 786 15.85 -1.55 -15.29
CA GLY A 786 15.48 -2.54 -16.32
C GLY A 786 14.96 -1.89 -17.61
N ALA A 787 15.35 -0.63 -17.87
CA ALA A 787 14.81 0.22 -18.92
C ALA A 787 15.95 1.01 -19.58
N SER A 788 15.99 1.05 -20.91
CA SER A 788 17.12 1.59 -21.68
C SER A 788 16.72 2.75 -22.61
N PRO A 789 16.10 3.83 -22.08
CA PRO A 789 15.67 4.97 -22.90
C PRO A 789 16.85 5.81 -23.41
N SER A 790 16.57 6.65 -24.40
CA SER A 790 17.51 7.66 -24.90
C SER A 790 17.18 9.05 -24.33
N LEU A 791 18.16 9.72 -23.72
CA LEU A 791 18.05 11.05 -23.14
C LEU A 791 18.98 12.02 -23.88
N SER A 792 18.45 13.13 -24.38
CA SER A 792 19.25 14.10 -25.13
C SER A 792 18.87 15.57 -24.91
N ASP A 793 19.84 16.47 -25.06
CA ASP A 793 19.64 17.93 -25.03
C ASP A 793 18.94 18.44 -23.74
N CYS A 794 19.21 17.80 -22.61
CA CYS A 794 18.57 18.09 -21.31
C CYS A 794 19.52 18.80 -20.32
N ILE A 795 18.95 19.60 -19.42
CA ILE A 795 19.64 20.19 -18.28
C ILE A 795 19.12 19.54 -16.99
N ILE A 796 19.93 18.71 -16.33
CA ILE A 796 19.56 17.99 -15.11
C ILE A 796 20.28 18.66 -13.94
N THR A 797 19.55 19.41 -13.12
CA THR A 797 20.18 20.24 -12.10
C THR A 797 19.46 20.32 -10.78
N SER A 798 20.21 20.52 -9.69
CA SER A 798 19.65 20.75 -8.35
C SER A 798 18.73 19.63 -7.87
N ASN A 799 19.02 18.39 -8.28
CA ASN A 799 18.29 17.20 -7.86
C ASN A 799 19.03 16.46 -6.74
N VAL A 800 18.28 15.82 -5.85
CA VAL A 800 18.82 15.20 -4.63
C VAL A 800 18.35 13.75 -4.54
N SER A 801 19.22 12.85 -4.08
CA SER A 801 18.91 11.45 -3.78
C SER A 801 19.55 11.04 -2.45
N GLY A 802 18.86 10.22 -1.66
CA GLY A 802 19.39 9.71 -0.40
C GLY A 802 20.54 8.73 -0.58
N TYR A 803 20.63 8.07 -1.75
CA TYR A 803 21.59 7.00 -2.00
C TYR A 803 22.37 7.22 -3.32
N GLY A 804 21.86 6.78 -4.47
CA GLY A 804 22.54 6.89 -5.75
C GLY A 804 21.87 7.85 -6.72
N GLY A 805 22.65 8.60 -7.52
CA GLY A 805 22.17 9.30 -8.70
C GLY A 805 21.28 10.48 -8.36
N GLY A 806 21.87 11.57 -7.88
CA GLY A 806 21.11 12.81 -7.62
C GLY A 806 20.49 13.31 -8.91
N GLY A 807 21.29 13.38 -9.97
CA GLY A 807 20.85 13.68 -11.33
C GLY A 807 20.19 12.47 -12.00
N ILE A 808 20.98 11.46 -12.34
CA ILE A 808 20.53 10.27 -13.08
C ILE A 808 20.93 8.99 -12.33
N TYR A 809 20.01 8.06 -12.21
CA TYR A 809 20.27 6.69 -11.77
C TYR A 809 19.87 5.69 -12.85
N PHE A 810 20.71 4.67 -13.08
CA PHE A 810 20.39 3.55 -13.96
C PHE A 810 20.83 2.19 -13.39
N GLU A 811 19.93 1.21 -13.43
CA GLU A 811 20.18 -0.16 -12.94
C GLU A 811 19.75 -1.20 -13.99
N SER A 812 20.62 -2.19 -14.27
CA SER A 812 20.34 -3.25 -15.26
C SER A 812 19.81 -2.69 -16.59
N SER A 813 20.43 -1.60 -17.04
CA SER A 813 19.92 -0.72 -18.10
C SER A 813 21.05 -0.27 -19.03
N ASP A 814 20.71 -0.02 -20.29
CA ASP A 814 21.63 0.35 -21.37
C ASP A 814 21.30 1.74 -21.98
N PRO A 815 21.24 2.82 -21.17
CA PRO A 815 20.78 4.11 -21.64
C PRO A 815 21.81 4.78 -22.56
N VAL A 816 21.28 5.60 -23.48
CA VAL A 816 22.07 6.53 -24.31
C VAL A 816 21.81 7.94 -23.80
N ILE A 817 22.85 8.60 -23.31
CA ILE A 817 22.78 9.95 -22.74
C ILE A 817 23.67 10.87 -23.57
N SER A 818 23.10 11.88 -24.21
CA SER A 818 23.86 12.73 -25.13
C SER A 818 23.53 14.22 -25.02
N ASN A 819 24.53 15.10 -25.19
CA ASN A 819 24.33 16.55 -25.19
C ASN A 819 23.61 17.07 -23.92
N CYS A 820 23.87 16.47 -22.76
CA CYS A 820 23.22 16.83 -21.51
C CYS A 820 24.16 17.63 -20.60
N ILE A 821 23.60 18.59 -19.85
CA ILE A 821 24.28 19.29 -18.76
C ILE A 821 23.75 18.73 -17.44
N ILE A 822 24.61 18.09 -16.65
CA ILE A 822 24.27 17.42 -15.40
C ILE A 822 25.04 18.13 -14.28
N THR A 823 24.37 19.06 -13.60
CA THR A 823 25.06 20.00 -12.70
C THR A 823 24.38 20.27 -11.37
N ASN A 824 25.15 20.48 -10.31
CA ASN A 824 24.65 20.79 -8.96
C ASN A 824 23.69 19.74 -8.38
N ASN A 825 23.85 18.46 -8.74
CA ASN A 825 23.07 17.37 -8.17
C ASN A 825 23.77 16.74 -6.97
N GLN A 826 23.01 16.16 -6.04
CA GLN A 826 23.53 15.64 -4.77
C GLN A 826 23.07 14.21 -4.47
N ALA A 827 24.00 13.33 -4.11
CA ALA A 827 23.72 11.98 -3.61
C ALA A 827 24.81 11.44 -2.67
N GLN A 828 24.64 10.22 -2.15
CA GLN A 828 25.72 9.50 -1.47
C GLN A 828 26.71 8.89 -2.48
N PHE A 829 26.22 8.33 -3.58
CA PHE A 829 26.99 7.74 -4.67
C PHE A 829 26.61 8.42 -5.98
N GLY A 830 27.59 8.90 -6.74
CA GLY A 830 27.37 9.49 -8.07
C GLY A 830 26.39 10.67 -8.02
N GLY A 831 26.86 11.82 -7.54
CA GLY A 831 26.02 13.02 -7.43
C GLY A 831 25.33 13.36 -8.75
N GLY A 832 26.10 13.33 -9.85
CA GLY A 832 25.59 13.46 -11.21
C GLY A 832 24.93 12.17 -11.71
N LEU A 833 25.71 11.11 -11.89
CA LEU A 833 25.25 9.82 -12.44
C LEU A 833 25.63 8.63 -11.57
N THR A 834 24.72 7.66 -11.47
CA THR A 834 24.99 6.36 -10.82
C THR A 834 24.51 5.17 -11.63
N GLY A 835 25.39 4.18 -11.80
CA GLY A 835 25.10 2.91 -12.48
C GLY A 835 25.30 1.66 -11.61
N PHE A 836 24.30 0.77 -11.56
CA PHE A 836 24.37 -0.52 -10.83
C PHE A 836 23.95 -1.74 -11.67
N SER A 837 24.30 -2.92 -11.16
CA SER A 837 23.78 -4.22 -11.61
C SER A 837 23.98 -4.51 -13.11
N ASN A 838 25.21 -4.37 -13.60
CA ASN A 838 25.66 -4.67 -14.97
C ASN A 838 25.14 -3.70 -16.06
N PRO A 839 25.37 -2.38 -15.94
CA PRO A 839 24.89 -1.44 -16.95
C PRO A 839 25.76 -1.44 -18.22
N SER A 840 25.15 -1.32 -19.41
CA SER A 840 25.87 -1.05 -20.67
C SER A 840 25.52 0.34 -21.22
N TYR A 841 26.09 1.39 -20.63
CA TYR A 841 25.75 2.79 -20.94
C TYR A 841 26.64 3.43 -22.00
N SER A 842 26.09 4.41 -22.71
CA SER A 842 26.83 5.32 -23.59
C SER A 842 26.53 6.77 -23.21
N ILE A 843 27.58 7.52 -22.89
CA ILE A 843 27.51 8.94 -22.53
C ILE A 843 28.35 9.73 -23.54
N GLU A 844 27.73 10.68 -24.24
CA GLU A 844 28.37 11.42 -25.33
C GLU A 844 28.12 12.93 -25.20
N SER A 845 29.17 13.74 -25.31
CA SER A 845 29.05 15.21 -25.35
C SER A 845 28.29 15.78 -24.15
N CYS A 846 28.55 15.25 -22.95
CA CYS A 846 27.88 15.68 -21.72
C CYS A 846 28.83 16.48 -20.81
N ASP A 847 28.29 17.52 -20.17
CA ASP A 847 28.95 18.25 -19.08
C ASP A 847 28.42 17.75 -17.73
N ILE A 848 29.30 17.15 -16.93
CA ILE A 848 29.02 16.62 -15.59
C ILE A 848 29.82 17.45 -14.58
N SER A 849 29.24 18.57 -14.15
CA SER A 849 29.98 19.57 -13.37
C SER A 849 29.32 19.98 -12.04
N GLY A 850 30.14 20.25 -11.02
CA GLY A 850 29.65 20.81 -9.75
C GLY A 850 28.69 19.92 -8.95
N ASN A 851 28.70 18.60 -9.19
CA ASN A 851 27.86 17.65 -8.46
C ASN A 851 28.53 17.20 -7.15
N PHE A 852 27.73 16.78 -6.16
CA PHE A 852 28.21 16.29 -4.86
C PHE A 852 27.84 14.82 -4.65
N GLY A 853 28.85 13.99 -4.36
CA GLY A 853 28.69 12.57 -4.05
C GLY A 853 29.78 12.12 -3.08
N LEU A 854 29.43 11.47 -1.97
CA LEU A 854 30.45 10.95 -1.04
C LEU A 854 31.45 10.03 -1.76
N ASN A 855 30.96 9.19 -2.68
CA ASN A 855 31.78 8.39 -3.60
C ASN A 855 31.37 8.71 -5.05
N GLY A 856 32.26 9.33 -5.82
CA GLY A 856 31.99 9.76 -7.19
C GLY A 856 31.09 10.99 -7.21
N GLY A 857 31.69 12.19 -7.11
CA GLY A 857 30.95 13.45 -7.19
C GLY A 857 30.22 13.58 -8.53
N GLY A 858 30.93 13.33 -9.63
CA GLY A 858 30.36 13.34 -10.97
C GLY A 858 29.67 12.02 -11.32
N MET A 859 30.39 10.90 -11.24
CA MET A 859 29.87 9.59 -11.62
C MET A 859 30.34 8.46 -10.69
N PHE A 860 29.44 7.53 -10.39
CA PHE A 860 29.74 6.27 -9.68
C PHE A 860 29.15 5.07 -10.43
N VAL A 861 29.95 4.06 -10.73
CA VAL A 861 29.47 2.84 -11.40
C VAL A 861 29.99 1.59 -10.70
N GLN A 862 29.10 0.61 -10.44
CA GLN A 862 29.42 -0.66 -9.78
C GLN A 862 28.82 -1.87 -10.51
N SER A 863 29.49 -3.04 -10.40
CA SER A 863 29.13 -4.36 -10.97
C SER A 863 29.62 -4.62 -12.41
N CYS A 864 29.33 -5.79 -13.02
CA CYS A 864 29.92 -6.21 -14.30
C CYS A 864 29.22 -5.55 -15.51
N GLY A 865 29.52 -4.29 -15.81
CA GLY A 865 29.00 -3.55 -16.97
C GLY A 865 30.07 -3.15 -17.99
N VAL A 866 29.66 -2.59 -19.14
CA VAL A 866 30.57 -2.02 -20.16
C VAL A 866 30.11 -0.61 -20.47
N GLY A 867 30.93 0.39 -20.14
CA GLY A 867 30.60 1.81 -20.35
C GLY A 867 31.47 2.46 -21.42
N THR A 868 30.89 3.41 -22.16
CA THR A 868 31.65 4.34 -23.02
C THR A 868 31.32 5.78 -22.68
N MET A 869 32.35 6.61 -22.54
CA MET A 869 32.23 8.06 -22.42
C MET A 869 33.03 8.71 -23.55
N THR A 870 32.38 9.54 -24.36
CA THR A 870 33.00 10.21 -25.50
C THR A 870 32.74 11.70 -25.45
N ASN A 871 33.79 12.53 -25.62
CA ASN A 871 33.65 13.98 -25.68
C ASN A 871 32.97 14.59 -24.43
N CYS A 872 33.22 14.05 -23.23
CA CYS A 872 32.57 14.50 -22.01
C CYS A 872 33.47 15.42 -21.17
N LEU A 873 32.85 16.28 -20.38
CA LEU A 873 33.51 17.08 -19.33
C LEU A 873 33.06 16.56 -17.96
N VAL A 874 34.00 16.25 -17.06
CA VAL A 874 33.72 15.86 -15.67
C VAL A 874 34.53 16.75 -14.73
N ILE A 875 33.94 17.87 -14.34
CA ILE A 875 34.69 19.01 -13.77
C ILE A 875 34.13 19.46 -12.42
N ALA A 876 35.01 19.88 -11.50
CA ALA A 876 34.63 20.55 -10.26
C ALA A 876 33.62 19.78 -9.37
N ASN A 877 33.58 18.45 -9.46
CA ASN A 877 32.70 17.65 -8.62
C ASN A 877 33.30 17.42 -7.23
N SER A 878 32.44 17.47 -6.21
CA SER A 878 32.80 17.38 -4.80
C SER A 878 32.55 15.98 -4.25
N GLY A 879 33.47 15.46 -3.45
CA GLY A 879 33.48 14.06 -3.03
C GLY A 879 34.84 13.37 -3.03
N MET A 880 34.84 12.03 -2.95
CA MET A 880 36.08 11.25 -3.02
C MET A 880 36.74 11.23 -4.41
N SER A 881 35.98 11.34 -5.51
CA SER A 881 36.53 11.33 -6.87
C SER A 881 35.55 11.97 -7.85
N GLY A 882 36.02 12.47 -9.00
CA GLY A 882 35.15 12.86 -10.12
C GLY A 882 34.39 11.65 -10.66
N ILE A 883 35.14 10.61 -11.03
CA ILE A 883 34.62 9.31 -11.49
C ILE A 883 35.06 8.20 -10.54
N VAL A 884 34.15 7.31 -10.15
CA VAL A 884 34.44 6.07 -9.43
C VAL A 884 33.94 4.87 -10.23
N ASN A 885 34.86 3.96 -10.57
CA ASN A 885 34.58 2.73 -11.31
C ASN A 885 34.91 1.50 -10.46
N GLN A 886 33.88 0.75 -10.07
CA GLN A 886 33.98 -0.52 -9.35
C GLN A 886 33.39 -1.66 -10.18
N ILE A 887 33.79 -1.70 -11.45
CA ILE A 887 33.28 -2.65 -12.43
C ILE A 887 34.37 -3.64 -12.86
N SER A 888 33.98 -4.83 -13.30
CA SER A 888 34.93 -5.88 -13.70
C SER A 888 35.56 -5.65 -15.07
N GLU A 889 34.87 -4.91 -15.95
CA GLU A 889 35.36 -4.47 -17.26
C GLU A 889 35.44 -2.93 -17.27
N PRO A 890 36.63 -2.33 -17.31
CA PRO A 890 36.81 -0.88 -17.17
C PRO A 890 36.11 -0.08 -18.28
N PRO A 891 35.46 1.06 -17.97
CA PRO A 891 34.81 1.87 -19.00
C PRO A 891 35.85 2.50 -19.93
N THR A 892 35.49 2.68 -21.20
CA THR A 892 36.36 3.34 -22.18
C THR A 892 36.05 4.83 -22.23
N LEU A 893 37.06 5.65 -22.00
CA LEU A 893 36.98 7.10 -22.17
C LEU A 893 37.65 7.47 -23.50
N ILE A 894 37.03 8.37 -24.26
CA ILE A 894 37.52 8.90 -25.54
C ILE A 894 37.28 10.42 -25.53
N ASP A 895 38.29 11.20 -25.91
CA ASP A 895 38.19 12.67 -26.01
C ASP A 895 37.54 13.34 -24.77
N THR A 896 37.73 12.76 -23.57
CA THR A 896 37.05 13.16 -22.33
C THR A 896 38.00 13.88 -21.39
N THR A 897 37.53 14.99 -20.80
CA THR A 897 38.27 15.79 -19.82
C THR A 897 37.74 15.56 -18.41
N VAL A 898 38.61 15.18 -17.47
CA VAL A 898 38.29 14.95 -16.06
C VAL A 898 39.26 15.73 -15.18
N CYS A 899 38.79 16.80 -14.54
CA CYS A 899 39.66 17.71 -13.81
C CYS A 899 38.95 18.53 -12.72
N GLU A 900 39.73 19.16 -11.83
CA GLU A 900 39.23 19.99 -10.71
C GLU A 900 38.27 19.28 -9.74
N ASN A 901 38.20 17.95 -9.77
CA ASN A 901 37.41 17.19 -8.80
C ASN A 901 38.15 17.12 -7.45
N GLU A 902 37.40 17.15 -6.33
CA GLU A 902 37.91 17.51 -5.00
C GLU A 902 39.08 16.65 -4.47
N MET A 903 39.06 15.32 -4.64
CA MET A 903 40.07 14.42 -4.07
C MET A 903 40.81 13.56 -5.11
N TYR A 904 40.10 12.92 -6.02
CA TYR A 904 40.66 12.17 -7.15
C TYR A 904 39.92 12.54 -8.44
N GLN A 905 40.58 12.48 -9.59
CA GLN A 905 39.90 12.67 -10.88
C GLN A 905 39.13 11.41 -11.28
N ILE A 906 39.83 10.27 -11.30
CA ILE A 906 39.26 8.95 -11.57
C ILE A 906 39.79 7.96 -10.53
N GLN A 907 38.89 7.18 -9.94
CA GLN A 907 39.19 6.11 -9.00
C GLN A 907 38.66 4.78 -9.54
N GLY A 908 39.54 3.79 -9.72
CA GLY A 908 39.22 2.51 -10.36
C GLY A 908 39.85 2.38 -11.74
N ASP A 909 39.71 1.20 -12.35
CA ASP A 909 40.28 0.95 -13.67
C ASP A 909 39.43 1.64 -14.76
N TRP A 910 40.08 2.11 -15.82
CA TRP A 910 39.47 2.69 -17.01
C TRP A 910 40.35 2.39 -18.24
N THR A 911 39.75 2.38 -19.42
CA THR A 911 40.44 2.17 -20.68
C THR A 911 40.57 3.48 -21.43
N ASP A 912 41.81 3.86 -21.75
CA ASP A 912 42.10 5.02 -22.59
C ASP A 912 41.87 4.66 -24.07
N GLY A 913 40.79 5.20 -24.65
CA GLY A 913 40.49 5.09 -26.08
C GLY A 913 41.13 6.20 -26.93
N GLY A 914 41.85 7.15 -26.31
CA GLY A 914 42.54 8.26 -26.95
C GLY A 914 41.88 9.63 -26.70
N GLY A 915 42.69 10.69 -26.70
CA GLY A 915 42.23 12.08 -26.63
C GLY A 915 41.81 12.58 -25.24
N ASN A 916 41.95 11.76 -24.20
CA ASN A 916 41.53 12.11 -22.84
C ASN A 916 42.51 13.06 -22.12
N SER A 917 41.97 13.92 -21.26
CA SER A 917 42.71 14.78 -20.34
C SER A 917 42.29 14.49 -18.90
N VAL A 918 43.21 14.04 -18.05
CA VAL A 918 42.92 13.70 -16.65
C VAL A 918 43.98 14.33 -15.75
N ASP A 919 43.65 15.45 -15.09
CA ASP A 919 44.58 16.22 -14.27
C ASP A 919 43.85 16.96 -13.13
N ASP A 920 44.55 17.33 -12.06
CA ASP A 920 43.95 18.00 -10.90
C ASP A 920 43.50 19.43 -11.21
N VAL A 921 44.15 20.06 -12.18
CA VAL A 921 43.79 21.38 -12.71
C VAL A 921 43.28 21.16 -14.11
N CYS A 922 42.12 21.73 -14.45
CA CYS A 922 41.65 21.64 -15.82
C CYS A 922 42.67 22.29 -16.75
N PRO A 923 42.87 21.74 -17.96
CA PRO A 923 43.67 22.41 -18.97
C PRO A 923 43.18 23.85 -19.07
N SER A 924 43.95 24.78 -18.51
CA SER A 924 43.59 26.17 -18.55
C SER A 924 43.78 26.58 -20.00
N CYS A 925 42.71 27.10 -20.60
CA CYS A 925 42.67 27.59 -21.98
C CYS A 925 43.44 28.90 -22.13
N ILE A 926 44.63 28.93 -21.54
CA ILE A 926 45.54 30.06 -21.56
C ILE A 926 45.91 30.34 -23.02
N GLY A 927 45.98 29.34 -23.91
CA GLY A 927 46.27 29.57 -25.33
C GLY A 927 45.08 29.97 -26.23
N ASP A 928 43.83 29.99 -25.74
CA ASP A 928 42.64 30.37 -26.54
C ASP A 928 42.47 31.90 -26.52
N ALA A 929 43.28 32.56 -27.33
CA ALA A 929 43.33 34.01 -27.41
C ALA A 929 42.05 34.60 -28.03
N THR A 930 41.37 33.82 -28.88
CA THR A 930 40.16 34.25 -29.59
C THR A 930 38.87 33.99 -28.81
N GLY A 931 38.91 33.10 -27.81
CA GLY A 931 37.78 32.68 -26.99
C GLY A 931 36.79 31.83 -27.78
N ASP A 932 37.25 31.12 -28.81
CA ASP A 932 36.40 30.29 -29.67
C ASP A 932 36.39 28.81 -29.27
N GLY A 933 37.12 28.48 -28.20
CA GLY A 933 37.17 27.16 -27.64
C GLY A 933 38.08 26.20 -28.39
N VAL A 934 38.98 26.66 -29.26
CA VAL A 934 39.98 25.79 -29.88
C VAL A 934 41.30 26.52 -30.00
N ILE A 935 42.35 26.01 -29.36
CA ILE A 935 43.70 26.58 -29.49
C ILE A 935 44.28 26.20 -30.85
N ASP A 936 44.14 27.06 -31.85
CA ASP A 936 44.56 26.80 -33.22
C ASP A 936 45.38 27.94 -33.85
N VAL A 937 45.40 27.97 -35.19
CA VAL A 937 46.18 28.96 -35.92
C VAL A 937 45.63 30.37 -35.74
N ASP A 938 44.34 30.53 -35.48
CA ASP A 938 43.68 31.81 -35.31
C ASP A 938 44.07 32.45 -33.97
N ASP A 939 44.27 31.67 -32.90
CA ASP A 939 44.87 32.17 -31.65
C ASP A 939 46.33 32.54 -31.83
N ALA A 940 47.10 31.72 -32.55
CA ALA A 940 48.49 32.06 -32.85
C ALA A 940 48.60 33.37 -33.64
N LEU A 941 47.66 33.60 -34.56
CA LEU A 941 47.57 34.85 -35.31
C LEU A 941 47.12 36.02 -34.41
N TYR A 942 46.22 35.79 -33.46
CA TYR A 942 45.81 36.78 -32.47
C TYR A 942 47.01 37.21 -31.60
N VAL A 943 47.75 36.27 -31.00
CA VAL A 943 48.95 36.54 -30.19
C VAL A 943 50.01 37.28 -31.00
N ILE A 944 50.30 36.86 -32.24
CA ILE A 944 51.24 37.56 -33.12
C ILE A 944 50.76 38.99 -33.43
N SER A 945 49.44 39.19 -33.56
CA SER A 945 48.86 40.52 -33.84
C SER A 945 48.93 41.46 -32.63
N SER A 946 48.97 40.91 -31.42
CA SER A 946 49.03 41.62 -30.14
C SER A 946 50.46 41.74 -29.57
N TRP A 947 51.50 41.40 -30.34
CA TRP A 947 52.90 41.46 -29.91
C TRP A 947 53.35 42.84 -29.39
N ASP A 948 54.17 42.87 -28.33
CA ASP A 948 54.60 44.07 -27.61
C ASP A 948 53.44 44.93 -27.04
N THR A 949 52.27 44.35 -26.82
CA THR A 949 51.12 45.03 -26.20
C THR A 949 50.76 44.40 -24.84
N PRO A 950 50.03 45.10 -23.97
CA PRO A 950 49.53 44.54 -22.72
C PRO A 950 48.11 43.94 -22.92
N ASP A 951 47.89 43.23 -24.03
CA ASP A 951 46.58 42.63 -24.34
C ASP A 951 46.35 41.42 -23.42
N PRO A 952 45.41 41.50 -22.46
CA PRO A 952 45.21 40.44 -21.47
C PRO A 952 44.72 39.12 -22.08
N ASN A 953 44.21 39.14 -23.32
CA ASN A 953 43.79 37.93 -24.02
C ASN A 953 44.96 37.25 -24.77
N ALA A 954 46.15 37.82 -24.77
CA ALA A 954 47.35 37.26 -25.41
C ALA A 954 48.59 37.26 -24.51
N ASP A 955 48.50 37.86 -23.31
CA ASP A 955 49.52 37.93 -22.25
C ASP A 955 49.21 36.82 -21.23
N PHE A 956 49.78 35.66 -21.49
CA PHE A 956 49.47 34.36 -20.92
C PHE A 956 50.30 34.02 -19.68
N ASP A 957 51.48 34.63 -19.52
CA ASP A 957 52.28 34.51 -18.30
C ASP A 957 52.08 35.69 -17.32
N GLU A 958 51.20 36.63 -17.68
CA GLU A 958 50.81 37.81 -16.91
C GLU A 958 51.99 38.74 -16.55
N ASP A 959 53.05 38.75 -17.37
CA ASP A 959 54.21 39.63 -17.13
C ASP A 959 53.97 41.09 -17.57
N GLY A 960 52.88 41.33 -18.30
CA GLY A 960 52.42 42.64 -18.77
C GLY A 960 52.77 42.95 -20.22
N LEU A 961 53.34 42.01 -20.98
CA LEU A 961 53.69 42.16 -22.40
C LEU A 961 53.51 40.84 -23.17
N VAL A 962 52.76 40.90 -24.27
CA VAL A 962 52.70 39.79 -25.24
C VAL A 962 54.04 39.64 -25.97
N ASP A 963 54.78 38.57 -25.70
CA ASP A 963 56.07 38.29 -26.29
C ASP A 963 56.33 36.81 -26.64
N THR A 964 57.60 36.43 -26.66
CA THR A 964 58.01 35.07 -27.05
C THR A 964 57.53 34.03 -26.06
N ASP A 965 57.42 34.38 -24.78
CA ASP A 965 57.04 33.43 -23.75
C ASP A 965 55.54 33.09 -23.86
N ASP A 966 54.67 34.02 -24.24
CA ASP A 966 53.23 33.78 -24.49
C ASP A 966 52.98 32.87 -25.70
N ILE A 967 53.65 33.13 -26.83
CA ILE A 967 53.45 32.27 -28.00
C ILE A 967 54.02 30.87 -27.78
N LEU A 968 55.02 30.71 -26.90
CA LEU A 968 55.51 29.40 -26.49
C LEU A 968 54.49 28.68 -25.58
N ILE A 969 53.76 29.41 -24.73
CA ILE A 969 52.66 28.88 -23.94
C ILE A 969 51.53 28.40 -24.86
N LEU A 970 51.09 29.22 -25.82
CA LEU A 970 50.10 28.84 -26.83
C LEU A 970 50.52 27.61 -27.61
N LEU A 971 51.74 27.61 -28.18
CA LEU A 971 52.24 26.50 -28.98
C LEU A 971 52.39 25.20 -28.18
N SER A 972 52.54 25.28 -26.86
CA SER A 972 52.55 24.10 -25.99
C SER A 972 51.17 23.43 -25.87
N GLN A 973 50.10 24.16 -26.20
CA GLN A 973 48.70 23.73 -26.14
C GLN A 973 48.03 23.70 -27.53
N PHE A 974 48.81 23.81 -28.61
CA PHE A 974 48.27 23.89 -29.99
C PHE A 974 47.52 22.61 -30.39
N GLY A 975 46.26 22.79 -30.81
CA GLY A 975 45.33 21.72 -31.18
C GLY A 975 44.44 21.22 -30.03
N VAL A 976 44.48 21.87 -28.86
CA VAL A 976 43.58 21.58 -27.75
C VAL A 976 42.21 22.22 -28.01
N VAL A 977 41.13 21.44 -27.85
CA VAL A 977 39.75 21.95 -27.81
C VAL A 977 39.42 22.26 -26.35
N CYS A 978 38.92 23.47 -26.15
CA CYS A 978 38.62 24.15 -24.91
C CYS A 978 37.11 24.41 -24.88
N GLU A 979 36.37 23.77 -23.98
CA GLU A 979 34.96 24.15 -23.73
C GLU A 979 34.83 24.89 -22.41
#